data_AF-A0A1R0XPM7-F1
#
_entry.id   AF-A0A1R0XPM7-F1
#
_cell.length_a   1.000
_cell.length_b   1.000
_cell.length_c   1.000
_cell.angle_alpha   90.00
_cell.angle_beta   90.00
_cell.angle_gamma   90.00
#
_symmetry.space_group_name_H-M   'P 1'
#
loop_
_entity.id
_entity.type
_entity.pdbx_description
1 polymer ?
#
loop_
_entity_poly.entity_id
_entity_poly.type
_entity_poly.pdbx_seq_one_letter_code
_entity_poly.pdbx_strand_id
1 'polypeptide(L)'
;MAMDRTRVAVEIYGTSYKLVGSSTEYMKQVARYVDEHMRTISKSHTRLDTPRIAVLAAVHMAEQAIQVQDFKNELNMMTGERSELRLEVSRLLEVQRERQEEYERLEAAAKEEAERLIAAIEEERKRHLEIQENERKVHADQLQEANQAAEAAREKLEEELLAREQELQALRASYEAEQAAIRENHREELAIAEAIRLQQLEEQKTAHLLELENIRETLIKEKTDTLSALELELTETRSTLEKQLEETKSTLGKELEDTTTKLGKELAEEREALQRELAKNKELRQSQGTQEHRHKQSIQELEKQLAELRGGTGQLQSRLRAAEASLKSERDARQTLLGQYEAVVKREEQLSEELRTATELGVLLNEELEELRQRYQLSQNEAAELRKSLKETSDNLHRVQEELAGSMAEAANWQELSDKRMDDIGELEMNLLESEEKSLTLQKEIEILRGQADGLVQQLDHQVQLRTDAEEETAALREQGGQVQKELSALRERYEELISQYDEVLQDGERLQERYQLLQEEGEETARRLEELSEASREAAATVAEQQEVLKEAEAYGASWKHKYEELFERQQQWSDLEAKLREEIAIWQQEAGEAEAKQESIERERSEVLQQLGEVGENYELAQGQLRLLQVQFEMHQNELQKMTDEHRNLQEEYAKLQNEYNEWIQLIEQDS
;
A
#
# COMPACT_ATOMS: atom_id res chain seq x y z
N MET A 1 27.31 33.58 -128.25
CA MET A 1 27.04 32.83 -129.50
C MET A 1 26.62 33.81 -130.58
N ALA A 2 27.38 33.92 -131.67
CA ALA A 2 27.00 34.75 -132.82
C ALA A 2 25.83 34.05 -133.54
N MET A 3 24.61 34.58 -133.38
CA MET A 3 23.44 34.04 -134.07
C MET A 3 23.52 34.39 -135.56
N ASP A 4 23.58 33.37 -136.41
CA ASP A 4 23.56 33.52 -137.86
C ASP A 4 22.27 34.23 -138.30
N ARG A 5 22.43 35.49 -138.68
CA ARG A 5 21.36 36.38 -139.10
C ARG A 5 20.85 35.96 -140.47
N THR A 6 19.80 35.15 -140.51
CA THR A 6 19.17 34.70 -141.74
C THR A 6 18.11 35.72 -142.21
N ARG A 7 18.08 36.00 -143.52
CA ARG A 7 17.07 36.86 -144.15
C ARG A 7 15.85 36.02 -144.50
N VAL A 8 14.70 36.36 -143.94
CA VAL A 8 13.43 35.64 -144.12
C VAL A 8 12.41 36.60 -144.70
N ALA A 9 11.76 36.19 -145.80
CA ALA A 9 10.60 36.91 -146.33
C ALA A 9 9.36 36.48 -145.55
N VAL A 10 8.67 37.44 -144.94
CA VAL A 10 7.44 37.26 -144.16
C VAL A 10 6.38 38.24 -144.63
N GLU A 11 5.10 37.88 -144.47
CA GLU A 11 3.97 38.73 -144.83
C GLU A 11 3.32 39.26 -143.55
N ILE A 12 3.16 40.58 -143.46
CA ILE A 12 2.53 41.27 -142.33
C ILE A 12 1.52 42.26 -142.90
N TYR A 13 0.26 42.13 -142.51
CA TYR A 13 -0.86 42.99 -142.89
C TYR A 13 -0.97 43.23 -144.42
N GLY A 14 -0.81 42.15 -145.19
CA GLY A 14 -0.90 42.15 -146.66
C GLY A 14 0.32 42.71 -147.40
N THR A 15 1.41 43.04 -146.68
CA THR A 15 2.67 43.51 -147.26
C THR A 15 3.81 42.53 -146.96
N SER A 16 4.58 42.16 -147.99
CA SER A 16 5.73 41.25 -147.83
C SER A 16 6.99 42.03 -147.43
N TYR A 17 7.55 41.71 -146.26
CA TYR A 17 8.79 42.28 -145.72
C TYR A 17 9.92 41.26 -145.71
N LYS A 18 11.17 41.70 -145.96
CA LYS A 18 12.37 40.88 -145.79
C LYS A 18 13.04 41.25 -144.46
N LEU A 19 12.82 40.45 -143.41
CA LEU A 19 13.37 40.69 -142.07
C LEU A 19 14.62 39.84 -141.83
N VAL A 20 15.49 40.33 -140.95
CA VAL A 20 16.68 39.62 -140.49
C VAL A 20 16.42 39.15 -139.07
N GLY A 21 16.59 37.86 -138.79
CA GLY A 21 16.42 37.34 -137.44
C GLY A 21 17.19 36.06 -137.18
N SER A 22 17.10 35.58 -135.94
CA SER A 22 17.95 34.51 -135.39
C SER A 22 17.53 33.10 -135.80
N SER A 23 16.24 32.88 -136.01
CA SER A 23 15.68 31.59 -136.45
C SER A 23 14.52 31.83 -137.41
N THR A 24 14.46 31.06 -138.50
CA THR A 24 13.45 31.25 -139.55
C THR A 24 12.03 30.98 -139.05
N GLU A 25 11.85 29.98 -138.19
CA GLU A 25 10.58 29.59 -137.60
C GLU A 25 10.11 30.60 -136.54
N TYR A 26 11.03 31.01 -135.65
CA TYR A 26 10.76 32.04 -134.64
C TYR A 26 10.35 33.37 -135.30
N MET A 27 11.04 33.80 -136.36
CA MET A 27 10.68 35.03 -137.07
C MET A 27 9.33 34.93 -137.79
N LYS A 28 8.97 33.76 -138.35
CA LYS A 28 7.62 33.54 -138.89
C LYS A 28 6.56 33.61 -137.79
N GLN A 29 6.84 33.09 -136.59
CA GLN A 29 5.94 33.17 -135.44
C GLN A 29 5.78 34.63 -134.95
N VAL A 30 6.88 35.37 -134.81
CA VAL A 30 6.84 36.81 -134.47
C VAL A 30 6.08 37.60 -135.54
N ALA A 31 6.30 37.32 -136.82
CA ALA A 31 5.56 37.98 -137.90
C ALA A 31 4.05 37.66 -137.86
N ARG A 32 3.67 36.40 -137.60
CA ARG A 32 2.26 36.01 -137.36
C ARG A 32 1.67 36.74 -136.17
N TYR A 33 2.42 36.85 -135.08
CA TYR A 33 1.99 37.55 -133.87
C TYR A 33 1.76 39.05 -134.12
N VAL A 34 2.68 39.71 -134.82
CA VAL A 34 2.52 41.11 -135.24
C VAL A 34 1.31 41.27 -136.17
N ASP A 35 1.12 40.37 -137.14
CA ASP A 35 -0.02 40.40 -138.07
C ASP A 35 -1.36 40.25 -137.32
N GLU A 36 -1.44 39.32 -136.37
CA GLU A 36 -2.64 39.11 -135.54
C GLU A 36 -2.96 40.35 -134.68
N HIS A 37 -1.95 40.97 -134.07
CA HIS A 37 -2.12 42.20 -133.29
C HIS A 37 -2.54 43.38 -134.16
N MET A 38 -1.91 43.56 -135.33
CA MET A 38 -2.32 44.58 -136.29
C MET A 38 -3.76 44.36 -136.78
N ARG A 39 -4.18 43.12 -137.06
CA ARG A 39 -5.57 42.79 -137.42
C ARG A 39 -6.55 42.99 -136.27
N THR A 40 -6.16 42.72 -135.03
CA THR A 40 -7.02 42.89 -133.85
C THR A 40 -7.23 44.38 -133.55
N ILE A 41 -6.17 45.18 -133.66
CA ILE A 41 -6.24 46.63 -133.54
C ILE A 41 -7.04 47.24 -134.68
N SER A 42 -6.86 46.75 -135.92
CA SER A 42 -7.64 47.25 -137.06
C SER A 42 -9.14 46.93 -136.94
N LYS A 43 -9.52 45.78 -136.39
CA LYS A 43 -10.92 45.43 -136.07
C LYS A 43 -11.53 46.38 -135.04
N SER A 44 -10.79 46.71 -134.00
CA SER A 44 -11.28 47.60 -132.92
C SER A 44 -11.24 49.08 -133.32
N HIS A 45 -10.34 49.47 -134.24
CA HIS A 45 -10.12 50.86 -134.65
C HIS A 45 -10.17 51.01 -136.18
N THR A 46 -11.37 50.90 -136.75
CA THR A 46 -11.62 50.89 -138.21
C THR A 46 -11.30 52.20 -138.95
N ARG A 47 -11.06 53.31 -138.23
CA ARG A 47 -10.75 54.63 -138.81
C ARG A 47 -9.25 54.97 -138.85
N LEU A 48 -8.38 54.08 -138.38
CA LEU A 48 -6.94 54.30 -138.37
C LEU A 48 -6.28 53.80 -139.66
N ASP A 49 -5.29 54.56 -140.14
CA ASP A 49 -4.43 54.20 -141.25
C ASP A 49 -3.39 53.13 -140.85
N THR A 50 -2.94 52.34 -141.83
CA THR A 50 -2.01 51.22 -141.63
C THR A 50 -0.75 51.58 -140.82
N PRO A 51 -0.09 52.75 -141.03
CA PRO A 51 1.06 53.14 -140.21
C PRO A 51 0.73 53.33 -138.73
N ARG A 52 -0.41 53.94 -138.39
CA ARG A 52 -0.82 54.15 -136.99
C ARG A 52 -1.21 52.84 -136.31
N ILE A 53 -1.86 51.92 -137.05
CA ILE A 53 -2.15 50.56 -136.56
C ILE A 53 -0.85 49.81 -136.24
N ALA A 54 0.18 49.92 -137.11
CA ALA A 54 1.48 49.28 -136.88
C ALA A 54 2.20 49.84 -135.64
N VAL A 55 2.17 51.16 -135.43
CA VAL A 55 2.76 51.79 -134.24
C VAL A 55 2.02 51.38 -132.97
N LEU A 56 0.69 51.36 -132.97
CA LEU A 56 -0.09 50.94 -131.80
C LEU A 56 0.12 49.46 -131.48
N ALA A 57 0.23 48.60 -132.50
CA ALA A 57 0.60 47.20 -132.34
C ALA A 57 2.00 47.06 -131.71
N ALA A 58 2.98 47.83 -132.19
CA ALA A 58 4.33 47.83 -131.62
C ALA A 58 4.35 48.31 -130.15
N VAL A 59 3.57 49.35 -129.82
CA VAL A 59 3.47 49.86 -128.44
C VAL A 59 2.82 48.83 -127.52
N HIS A 60 1.70 48.22 -127.91
CA HIS A 60 1.05 47.18 -127.10
C HIS A 60 1.97 45.97 -126.90
N MET A 61 2.70 45.56 -127.94
CA MET A 61 3.66 44.46 -127.83
C MET A 61 4.85 44.83 -126.91
N ALA A 62 5.32 46.07 -126.97
CA ALA A 62 6.38 46.56 -126.08
C ALA A 62 5.90 46.63 -124.62
N GLU A 63 4.68 47.10 -124.39
CA GLU A 63 4.05 47.12 -123.06
C GLU A 63 3.91 45.70 -122.49
N GLN A 64 3.41 44.75 -123.28
CA GLN A 64 3.33 43.35 -122.87
C GLN A 64 4.71 42.75 -122.55
N ALA A 65 5.74 43.09 -123.34
CA ALA A 65 7.10 42.61 -123.08
C ALA A 65 7.67 43.18 -121.77
N ILE A 66 7.41 44.46 -121.47
CA ILE A 66 7.80 45.10 -120.21
C ILE A 66 7.08 44.45 -119.04
N GLN A 67 5.75 44.27 -119.11
CA GLN A 67 4.98 43.60 -118.06
C GLN A 67 5.49 42.18 -117.79
N VAL A 68 5.77 41.39 -118.84
CA VAL A 68 6.34 40.04 -118.69
C VAL A 68 7.73 40.07 -118.05
N GLN A 69 8.54 41.08 -118.36
CA GLN A 69 9.86 41.26 -117.75
C GLN A 69 9.75 41.63 -116.27
N ASP A 70 8.82 42.52 -115.91
CA ASP A 70 8.55 42.90 -114.52
C ASP A 70 8.05 41.71 -113.72
N PHE A 71 7.06 40.96 -114.22
CA PHE A 71 6.60 39.71 -113.59
C PHE A 71 7.70 38.68 -113.44
N LYS A 72 8.61 38.56 -114.40
CA LYS A 72 9.76 37.66 -114.31
C LYS A 72 10.74 38.10 -113.21
N ASN A 73 10.99 39.40 -113.08
CA ASN A 73 11.86 39.93 -112.03
C ASN A 73 11.24 39.72 -110.64
N GLU A 74 9.93 40.00 -110.49
CA GLU A 74 9.19 39.72 -109.26
C GLU A 74 9.21 38.22 -108.92
N LEU A 75 8.95 37.35 -109.90
CA LEU A 75 9.00 35.91 -109.69
C LEU A 75 10.38 35.45 -109.23
N ASN A 76 11.45 35.97 -109.84
CA ASN A 76 12.83 35.67 -109.45
C ASN A 76 13.12 36.12 -108.01
N MET A 77 12.69 37.33 -107.62
CA MET A 77 12.82 37.81 -106.24
C MET A 77 12.09 36.91 -105.26
N MET A 78 10.81 36.61 -105.51
CA MET A 78 10.01 35.74 -104.64
C MET A 78 10.59 34.33 -104.55
N THR A 79 11.19 33.81 -105.64
CA THR A 79 11.89 32.53 -105.59
C THR A 79 13.18 32.59 -104.77
N GLY A 80 13.90 33.72 -104.80
CA GLY A 80 15.08 33.98 -103.98
C GLY A 80 14.72 34.03 -102.49
N GLU A 81 13.76 34.88 -102.12
CA GLU A 81 13.26 34.97 -100.74
C GLU A 81 12.72 33.64 -100.23
N ARG A 82 11.97 32.90 -101.06
CA ARG A 82 11.50 31.55 -100.70
C ARG A 82 12.65 30.56 -100.51
N SER A 83 13.76 30.72 -101.24
CA SER A 83 14.94 29.87 -101.06
C SER A 83 15.70 30.22 -99.78
N GLU A 84 15.82 31.50 -99.44
CA GLU A 84 16.44 31.97 -98.19
C GLU A 84 15.62 31.57 -96.97
N LEU A 85 14.29 31.76 -97.01
CA LEU A 85 13.39 31.31 -95.95
C LEU A 85 13.43 29.80 -95.76
N ARG A 86 13.57 29.02 -96.84
CA ARG A 86 13.74 27.56 -96.73
C ARG A 86 15.04 27.19 -96.05
N LEU A 87 16.14 27.87 -96.37
CA LEU A 87 17.43 27.65 -95.71
C LEU A 87 17.35 28.00 -94.22
N GLU A 88 16.72 29.13 -93.88
CA GLU A 88 16.58 29.53 -92.47
C GLU A 88 15.66 28.59 -91.70
N VAL A 89 14.55 28.12 -92.30
CA VAL A 89 13.70 27.11 -91.68
C VAL A 89 14.46 25.79 -91.46
N SER A 90 15.24 25.33 -92.44
CA SER A 90 16.08 24.13 -92.26
C SER A 90 17.08 24.32 -91.12
N ARG A 91 17.74 25.48 -91.05
CA ARG A 91 18.69 25.80 -89.99
C ARG A 91 18.04 25.83 -88.60
N LEU A 92 16.86 26.43 -88.49
CA LEU A 92 16.12 26.47 -87.22
C LEU A 92 15.66 25.07 -86.78
N LEU A 93 15.26 24.21 -87.73
CA LEU A 93 14.92 22.82 -87.44
C LEU A 93 16.15 22.02 -86.97
N GLU A 94 17.32 22.23 -87.56
CA GLU A 94 18.57 21.61 -87.12
C GLU A 94 18.93 22.03 -85.69
N VAL A 95 18.88 23.34 -85.39
CA VAL A 95 19.15 23.84 -84.03
C VAL A 95 18.13 23.31 -83.02
N GLN A 96 16.85 23.19 -83.40
CA GLN A 96 15.85 22.57 -82.53
C GLN A 96 16.14 21.09 -82.29
N ARG A 97 16.58 20.36 -83.32
CA ARG A 97 16.94 18.94 -83.21
C ARG A 97 18.15 18.74 -82.32
N GLU A 98 19.20 19.55 -82.48
CA GLU A 98 20.40 19.51 -81.63
C GLU A 98 20.04 19.76 -80.16
N ARG A 99 19.22 20.77 -79.88
CA ARG A 99 18.72 21.02 -78.52
C ARG A 99 17.91 19.84 -77.98
N GLN A 100 17.04 19.24 -78.79
CA GLN A 100 16.28 18.05 -78.38
C GLN A 100 17.20 16.88 -78.05
N GLU A 101 18.21 16.60 -78.89
CA GLU A 101 19.20 15.56 -78.63
C GLU A 101 20.02 15.86 -77.36
N GLU A 102 20.36 17.13 -77.09
CA GLU A 102 21.03 17.54 -75.86
C GLU A 102 20.14 17.34 -74.63
N TYR A 103 18.86 17.70 -74.70
CA TYR A 103 17.91 17.46 -73.61
C TYR A 103 17.72 15.97 -73.34
N GLU A 104 17.58 15.15 -74.38
CA GLU A 104 17.44 13.70 -74.24
C GLU A 104 18.69 13.07 -73.61
N ARG A 105 19.89 13.55 -73.99
CA ARG A 105 21.15 13.09 -73.37
C ARG A 105 21.25 13.47 -71.89
N LEU A 106 20.90 14.70 -71.56
CA LEU A 106 20.89 15.16 -70.16
C LEU A 106 19.85 14.41 -69.33
N GLU A 107 18.67 14.16 -69.89
CA GLU A 107 17.62 13.38 -69.23
C GLU A 107 18.05 11.92 -69.03
N ALA A 108 18.70 11.31 -70.03
CA ALA A 108 19.24 9.96 -69.90
C ALA A 108 20.35 9.87 -68.84
N ALA A 109 21.30 10.82 -68.84
CA ALA A 109 22.35 10.87 -67.83
C ALA A 109 21.79 11.05 -66.41
N ALA A 110 20.80 11.93 -66.24
CA ALA A 110 20.13 12.13 -64.95
C ALA A 110 19.36 10.89 -64.49
N LYS A 111 18.72 10.15 -65.40
CA LYS A 111 18.06 8.88 -65.09
C LYS A 111 19.06 7.81 -64.65
N GLU A 112 20.18 7.67 -65.37
CA GLU A 112 21.22 6.71 -64.98
C GLU A 112 21.83 7.04 -63.61
N GLU A 113 22.08 8.32 -63.31
CA GLU A 113 22.55 8.75 -61.99
C GLU A 113 21.52 8.48 -60.90
N ALA A 114 20.24 8.76 -61.16
CA ALA A 114 19.16 8.45 -60.23
C ALA A 114 19.03 6.94 -59.97
N GLU A 115 19.11 6.11 -61.00
CA GLU A 115 19.08 4.65 -60.87
C GLU A 115 20.29 4.14 -60.07
N ARG A 116 21.49 4.69 -60.29
CA ARG A 116 22.68 4.36 -59.49
C ARG A 116 22.52 4.72 -58.02
N LEU A 117 21.98 5.90 -57.72
CA LEU A 117 21.73 6.33 -56.34
C LEU A 117 20.67 5.45 -55.66
N ILE A 118 19.59 5.12 -56.36
CA ILE A 118 18.55 4.21 -55.86
C ILE A 118 19.15 2.84 -55.58
N ALA A 119 19.94 2.29 -56.51
CA ALA A 119 20.61 1.00 -56.32
C ALA A 119 21.57 1.01 -55.13
N ALA A 120 22.35 2.09 -54.94
CA ALA A 120 23.25 2.25 -53.79
C ALA A 120 22.46 2.27 -52.47
N ILE A 121 21.37 3.03 -52.40
CA ILE A 121 20.49 3.09 -51.22
C ILE A 121 19.84 1.72 -50.94
N GLU A 122 19.42 0.99 -51.98
CA GLU A 122 18.87 -0.35 -51.82
C GLU A 122 19.90 -1.36 -51.31
N GLU A 123 21.17 -1.27 -51.75
CA GLU A 123 22.25 -2.09 -51.24
C GLU A 123 22.58 -1.77 -49.79
N GLU A 124 22.68 -0.49 -49.42
CA GLU A 124 22.87 -0.08 -48.02
C GLU A 124 21.72 -0.58 -47.14
N ARG A 125 20.48 -0.46 -47.61
CA ARG A 125 19.31 -0.97 -46.89
C ARG A 125 19.35 -2.49 -46.70
N LYS A 126 19.80 -3.25 -47.70
CA LYS A 126 19.99 -4.71 -47.58
C LYS A 126 21.06 -5.04 -46.55
N ARG A 127 22.20 -4.34 -46.57
CA ARG A 127 23.27 -4.52 -45.57
C ARG A 127 22.76 -4.22 -44.15
N HIS A 128 22.00 -3.15 -43.97
CA HIS A 128 21.38 -2.85 -42.68
C HIS A 128 20.41 -3.94 -42.21
N LEU A 129 19.60 -4.49 -43.11
CA LEU A 129 18.70 -5.60 -42.78
C LEU A 129 19.47 -6.88 -42.40
N GLU A 130 20.54 -7.20 -43.12
CA GLU A 130 21.40 -8.35 -42.82
C GLU A 130 22.10 -8.20 -41.47
N ILE A 131 22.60 -7.01 -41.15
CA ILE A 131 23.18 -6.70 -39.84
C ILE A 131 22.14 -6.89 -38.73
N GLN A 132 20.94 -6.33 -38.90
CA GLN A 132 19.85 -6.49 -37.92
C GLN A 132 19.41 -7.96 -37.75
N GLU A 133 19.37 -8.74 -38.83
CA GLU A 133 19.08 -10.17 -38.73
C GLU A 133 20.18 -10.94 -38.00
N ASN A 134 21.44 -10.58 -38.21
CA ASN A 134 22.57 -11.19 -37.52
C ASN A 134 22.58 -10.82 -36.03
N GLU A 135 22.35 -9.55 -35.68
CA GLU A 135 22.20 -9.09 -34.30
C GLU A 135 21.05 -9.84 -33.60
N ARG A 136 19.89 -9.96 -34.26
CA ARG A 136 18.76 -10.72 -33.72
C ARG A 136 19.08 -12.20 -33.50
N LYS A 137 19.85 -12.83 -34.39
CA LYS A 137 20.28 -14.22 -34.22
C LYS A 137 21.25 -14.35 -33.04
N VAL A 138 22.24 -13.47 -32.95
CA VAL A 138 23.20 -13.46 -31.83
C VAL A 138 22.48 -13.23 -30.50
N HIS A 139 21.55 -12.29 -30.43
CA HIS A 139 20.75 -12.06 -29.22
C HIS A 139 19.84 -13.26 -28.89
N ALA A 140 19.26 -13.93 -29.88
CA ALA A 140 18.45 -15.12 -29.66
C ALA A 140 19.31 -16.28 -29.11
N ASP A 141 20.50 -16.48 -29.65
CA ASP A 141 21.44 -17.51 -29.20
C ASP A 141 21.95 -17.20 -27.77
N GLN A 142 22.32 -15.95 -27.49
CA GLN A 142 22.71 -15.49 -26.14
C GLN A 142 21.58 -15.71 -25.11
N LEU A 143 20.33 -15.41 -25.48
CA LEU A 143 19.18 -15.60 -24.59
C LEU A 143 18.90 -17.08 -24.35
N GLN A 144 19.10 -17.93 -25.36
CA GLN A 144 19.01 -19.38 -25.20
C GLN A 144 20.11 -19.91 -24.27
N GLU A 145 21.36 -19.48 -24.44
CA GLU A 145 22.47 -19.87 -23.55
C GLU A 145 22.25 -19.39 -22.11
N ALA A 146 21.79 -18.15 -21.93
CA ALA A 146 21.47 -17.61 -20.60
C ALA A 146 20.33 -18.40 -19.92
N ASN A 147 19.29 -18.77 -20.67
CA ASN A 147 18.19 -19.59 -20.15
C ASN A 147 18.69 -20.99 -19.75
N GLN A 148 19.50 -21.65 -20.58
CA GLN A 148 20.07 -22.96 -20.25
C GLN A 148 20.99 -22.89 -19.02
N ALA A 149 21.80 -21.83 -18.90
CA ALA A 149 22.64 -21.61 -17.72
C ALA A 149 21.79 -21.37 -16.46
N ALA A 150 20.69 -20.63 -16.58
CA ALA A 150 19.76 -20.39 -15.47
C ALA A 150 19.02 -21.67 -15.05
N GLU A 151 18.57 -22.50 -16.00
CA GLU A 151 17.97 -23.81 -15.73
C GLU A 151 18.95 -24.73 -15.00
N ALA A 152 20.18 -24.85 -15.51
CA ALA A 152 21.22 -25.65 -14.86
C ALA A 152 21.58 -25.15 -13.45
N ALA A 153 21.56 -23.83 -13.22
CA ALA A 153 21.77 -23.25 -11.89
C ALA A 153 20.60 -23.56 -10.94
N ARG A 154 19.35 -23.54 -11.43
CA ARG A 154 18.16 -23.93 -10.65
C ARG A 154 18.19 -25.39 -10.26
N GLU A 155 18.52 -26.29 -11.20
CA GLU A 155 18.64 -27.72 -10.92
C GLU A 155 19.69 -27.99 -9.82
N LYS A 156 20.85 -27.34 -9.90
CA LYS A 156 21.88 -27.44 -8.85
C LYS A 156 21.38 -26.93 -7.49
N LEU A 157 20.66 -25.81 -7.47
CA LEU A 157 20.11 -25.28 -6.23
C LEU A 157 19.04 -26.21 -5.64
N GLU A 158 18.20 -26.82 -6.49
CA GLU A 158 17.22 -27.82 -6.06
C GLU A 158 17.89 -29.05 -5.47
N GLU A 159 18.97 -29.55 -6.07
CA GLU A 159 19.77 -30.64 -5.53
C GLU A 159 20.40 -30.28 -4.17
N GLU A 160 20.97 -29.08 -4.04
CA GLU A 160 21.54 -28.59 -2.77
C GLU A 160 20.48 -28.41 -1.68
N LEU A 161 19.30 -27.89 -2.02
CA LEU A 161 18.17 -27.77 -1.10
C LEU A 161 17.69 -29.14 -0.64
N LEU A 162 17.53 -30.09 -1.55
CA LEU A 162 17.09 -31.44 -1.23
C LEU A 162 18.13 -32.16 -0.35
N ALA A 163 19.43 -31.96 -0.60
CA ALA A 163 20.49 -32.44 0.27
C ALA A 163 20.41 -31.81 1.67
N ARG A 164 20.19 -30.50 1.76
CA ARG A 164 20.02 -29.80 3.06
C ARG A 164 18.78 -30.24 3.82
N GLU A 165 17.68 -30.50 3.13
CA GLU A 165 16.47 -31.05 3.75
C GLU A 165 16.73 -32.44 4.33
N GLN A 166 17.46 -33.30 3.60
CA GLN A 166 17.85 -34.63 4.10
C GLN A 166 18.78 -34.52 5.33
N GLU A 167 19.75 -33.60 5.32
CA GLU A 167 20.62 -33.34 6.47
C GLU A 167 19.81 -32.89 7.70
N LEU A 168 18.87 -31.96 7.52
CA LEU A 168 18.00 -31.48 8.59
C LEU A 168 17.07 -32.58 9.12
N GLN A 169 16.54 -33.44 8.25
CA GLN A 169 15.75 -34.60 8.65
C GLN A 169 16.59 -35.59 9.46
N ALA A 170 17.81 -35.90 9.02
CA ALA A 170 18.73 -36.77 9.75
C ALA A 170 19.09 -36.20 11.13
N LEU A 171 19.35 -34.90 11.22
CA LEU A 171 19.64 -34.22 12.47
C LEU A 171 18.44 -34.20 13.42
N ARG A 172 17.22 -33.98 12.90
CA ARG A 172 15.98 -34.09 13.71
C ARG A 172 15.80 -35.49 14.25
N ALA A 173 16.00 -36.51 13.40
CA ALA A 173 15.90 -37.91 13.82
C ALA A 173 16.95 -38.27 14.90
N SER A 174 18.18 -37.77 14.78
CA SER A 174 19.20 -37.97 15.82
C SER A 174 18.84 -37.29 17.13
N TYR A 175 18.35 -36.04 17.09
CA TYR A 175 17.88 -35.34 18.29
C TYR A 175 16.68 -36.04 18.95
N GLU A 176 15.72 -36.53 18.17
CA GLU A 176 14.58 -37.29 18.69
C GLU A 176 15.03 -38.60 19.35
N ALA A 177 16.00 -39.31 18.74
CA ALA A 177 16.59 -40.51 19.32
C ALA A 177 17.32 -40.23 20.64
N GLU A 178 18.10 -39.14 20.72
CA GLU A 178 18.77 -38.71 21.96
C GLU A 178 17.75 -38.37 23.06
N GLN A 179 16.69 -37.62 22.72
CA GLN A 179 15.62 -37.29 23.67
C GLN A 179 14.87 -38.54 24.14
N ALA A 180 14.62 -39.51 23.24
CA ALA A 180 14.00 -40.78 23.59
C ALA A 180 14.90 -41.59 24.54
N ALA A 181 16.19 -41.67 24.27
CA ALA A 181 17.17 -42.35 25.13
C ALA A 181 17.25 -41.70 26.52
N ILE A 182 17.27 -40.37 26.61
CA ILE A 182 17.25 -39.65 27.90
C ILE A 182 15.96 -39.96 28.67
N ARG A 183 14.80 -39.98 28.00
CA ARG A 183 13.51 -40.34 28.63
C ARG A 183 13.50 -41.79 29.11
N GLU A 184 14.08 -42.71 28.35
CA GLU A 184 14.18 -44.12 28.71
C GLU A 184 15.10 -44.29 29.92
N ASN A 185 16.29 -43.67 29.92
CA ASN A 185 17.20 -43.66 31.06
C ASN A 185 16.52 -43.10 32.32
N HIS A 186 15.83 -41.96 32.24
CA HIS A 186 15.09 -41.42 33.38
C HIS A 186 13.96 -42.34 33.85
N ARG A 187 13.29 -43.04 32.93
CA ARG A 187 12.25 -44.01 33.29
C ARG A 187 12.86 -45.21 34.02
N GLU A 188 14.02 -45.69 33.59
CA GLU A 188 14.77 -46.75 34.27
C GLU A 188 15.25 -46.30 35.66
N GLU A 189 15.82 -45.10 35.78
CA GLU A 189 16.22 -44.52 37.07
C GLU A 189 15.05 -44.40 38.04
N LEU A 190 13.89 -43.91 37.57
CA LEU A 190 12.67 -43.83 38.37
C LEU A 190 12.19 -45.22 38.78
N ALA A 191 12.20 -46.21 37.88
CA ALA A 191 11.81 -47.58 38.20
C ALA A 191 12.73 -48.22 39.25
N ILE A 192 14.04 -47.98 39.16
CA ILE A 192 15.02 -48.43 40.16
C ILE A 192 14.76 -47.75 41.50
N ALA A 193 14.52 -46.43 41.52
CA ALA A 193 14.22 -45.68 42.74
C ALA A 193 12.91 -46.15 43.40
N GLU A 194 11.88 -46.42 42.61
CA GLU A 194 10.61 -46.99 43.08
C GLU A 194 10.80 -48.39 43.66
N ALA A 195 11.59 -49.24 43.01
CA ALA A 195 11.92 -50.58 43.51
C ALA A 195 12.66 -50.53 44.86
N ILE A 196 13.66 -49.65 44.99
CA ILE A 196 14.38 -49.44 46.26
C ILE A 196 13.42 -48.94 47.35
N ARG A 197 12.54 -47.99 47.03
CA ARG A 197 11.55 -47.47 47.98
C ARG A 197 10.55 -48.54 48.42
N LEU A 198 10.13 -49.42 47.51
CA LEU A 198 9.27 -50.56 47.81
C LEU A 198 9.98 -51.54 48.76
N GLN A 199 11.24 -51.86 48.51
CA GLN A 199 12.04 -52.71 49.41
C GLN A 199 12.17 -52.08 50.81
N GLN A 200 12.47 -50.79 50.89
CA GLN A 200 12.53 -50.08 52.18
C GLN A 200 11.20 -50.11 52.94
N LEU A 201 10.07 -49.96 52.23
CA LEU A 201 8.74 -50.07 52.80
C LEU A 201 8.44 -51.49 53.30
N GLU A 202 8.88 -52.51 52.57
CA GLU A 202 8.75 -53.91 53.01
C GLU A 202 9.62 -54.21 54.23
N GLU A 203 10.86 -53.73 54.27
CA GLU A 203 11.74 -53.83 55.43
C GLU A 203 11.17 -53.10 56.66
N GLN A 204 10.62 -51.90 56.48
CA GLN A 204 9.94 -51.18 57.58
C GLN A 204 8.70 -51.93 58.06
N LYS A 205 7.90 -52.51 57.14
CA LYS A 205 6.75 -53.34 57.50
C LYS A 205 7.17 -54.57 58.30
N THR A 206 8.23 -55.27 57.89
CA THR A 206 8.72 -56.45 58.62
C THR A 206 9.29 -56.07 59.99
N ALA A 207 10.02 -54.96 60.07
CA ALA A 207 10.49 -54.41 61.34
C ALA A 207 9.32 -54.08 62.30
N HIS A 208 8.29 -53.39 61.81
CA HIS A 208 7.11 -53.08 62.62
C HIS A 208 6.31 -54.33 63.03
N LEU A 209 6.25 -55.36 62.18
CA LEU A 209 5.62 -56.63 62.56
C LEU A 209 6.39 -57.32 63.69
N LEU A 210 7.73 -57.32 63.63
CA LEU A 210 8.58 -57.84 64.71
C LEU A 210 8.43 -57.00 66.00
N GLU A 211 8.35 -55.68 65.90
CA GLU A 211 8.08 -54.81 67.06
C GLU A 211 6.72 -55.13 67.69
N LEU A 212 5.68 -55.32 66.87
CA LEU A 212 4.35 -55.71 67.35
C LEU A 212 4.35 -57.10 68.00
N GLU A 213 5.09 -58.06 67.46
CA GLU A 213 5.27 -59.38 68.06
C GLU A 213 6.00 -59.29 69.40
N ASN A 214 7.09 -58.53 69.47
CA ASN A 214 7.83 -58.29 70.71
C ASN A 214 6.94 -57.62 71.78
N ILE A 215 6.18 -56.60 71.41
CA ILE A 215 5.23 -55.93 72.31
C ILE A 215 4.14 -56.89 72.79
N ARG A 216 3.63 -57.77 71.90
CA ARG A 216 2.67 -58.81 72.27
C ARG A 216 3.28 -59.80 73.26
N GLU A 217 4.52 -60.23 73.03
CA GLU A 217 5.22 -61.13 73.95
C GLU A 217 5.48 -60.49 75.32
N THR A 218 5.87 -59.21 75.38
CA THR A 218 6.06 -58.52 76.65
C THR A 218 4.73 -58.35 77.39
N LEU A 219 3.65 -57.99 76.69
CA LEU A 219 2.31 -57.91 77.28
C LEU A 219 1.82 -59.27 77.80
N ILE A 220 2.11 -60.36 77.10
CA ILE A 220 1.79 -61.71 77.57
C ILE A 220 2.58 -62.03 78.84
N LYS A 221 3.88 -61.72 78.89
CA LYS A 221 4.73 -61.90 80.08
C LYS A 221 4.23 -61.07 81.26
N GLU A 222 3.96 -59.79 81.07
CA GLU A 222 3.40 -58.92 82.12
C GLU A 222 2.04 -59.43 82.61
N LYS A 223 1.20 -59.94 81.71
CA LYS A 223 -0.08 -60.55 82.08
C LYS A 223 0.10 -61.85 82.88
N THR A 224 1.06 -62.70 82.53
CA THR A 224 1.35 -63.92 83.32
C THR A 224 1.96 -63.59 84.67
N ASP A 225 2.83 -62.59 84.74
CA ASP A 225 3.48 -62.16 85.97
C ASP A 225 2.45 -61.54 86.93
N THR A 226 1.55 -60.68 86.42
CA THR A 226 0.45 -60.11 87.22
C THR A 226 -0.55 -61.18 87.68
N LEU A 227 -0.88 -62.16 86.85
CA LEU A 227 -1.73 -63.30 87.25
C LEU A 227 -1.06 -64.12 88.36
N SER A 228 0.24 -64.43 88.23
CA SER A 228 0.96 -65.18 89.26
C SER A 228 1.11 -64.42 90.57
N ALA A 229 1.31 -63.09 90.52
CA ALA A 229 1.33 -62.23 91.70
C ALA A 229 -0.03 -62.21 92.41
N LEU A 230 -1.13 -62.08 91.66
CA LEU A 230 -2.49 -62.15 92.19
C LEU A 230 -2.82 -63.53 92.78
N GLU A 231 -2.34 -64.62 92.15
CA GLU A 231 -2.47 -65.97 92.69
C GLU A 231 -1.70 -66.11 94.02
N LEU A 232 -0.50 -65.52 94.11
CA LEU A 232 0.31 -65.54 95.32
C LEU A 232 -0.36 -64.74 96.44
N GLU A 233 -0.85 -63.53 96.16
CA GLU A 233 -1.65 -62.73 97.10
C GLU A 233 -2.92 -63.47 97.55
N LEU A 234 -3.59 -64.20 96.65
CA LEU A 234 -4.73 -65.06 97.00
C LEU A 234 -4.33 -66.22 97.91
N THR A 235 -3.16 -66.83 97.71
CA THR A 235 -2.67 -67.88 98.61
C THR A 235 -2.23 -67.32 99.97
N GLU A 236 -1.60 -66.14 100.00
CA GLU A 236 -1.20 -65.47 101.23
C GLU A 236 -2.43 -65.03 102.04
N THR A 237 -3.44 -64.44 101.40
CA THR A 237 -4.72 -64.11 102.04
C THR A 237 -5.47 -65.36 102.51
N ARG A 238 -5.45 -66.47 101.76
CA ARG A 238 -5.97 -67.75 102.26
C ARG A 238 -5.21 -68.25 103.49
N SER A 239 -3.87 -68.17 103.49
CA SER A 239 -3.05 -68.62 104.61
C SER A 239 -3.23 -67.76 105.86
N THR A 240 -3.44 -66.44 105.71
CA THR A 240 -3.71 -65.54 106.83
C THR A 240 -5.11 -65.76 107.38
N LEU A 241 -6.10 -66.00 106.52
CA LEU A 241 -7.44 -66.42 106.94
C LEU A 241 -7.44 -67.79 107.63
N GLU A 242 -6.64 -68.75 107.16
CA GLU A 242 -6.46 -70.05 107.84
C GLU A 242 -5.79 -69.89 109.21
N LYS A 243 -4.75 -69.06 109.33
CA LYS A 243 -4.14 -68.75 110.63
C LYS A 243 -5.10 -68.05 111.58
N GLN A 244 -5.89 -67.10 111.08
CA GLN A 244 -6.94 -66.44 111.88
C GLN A 244 -8.04 -67.42 112.29
N LEU A 245 -8.39 -68.38 111.44
CA LEU A 245 -9.31 -69.48 111.78
C LEU A 245 -8.73 -70.41 112.86
N GLU A 246 -7.44 -70.71 112.81
CA GLU A 246 -6.78 -71.57 113.80
C GLU A 246 -6.56 -70.85 115.14
N GLU A 247 -6.24 -69.55 115.10
CA GLU A 247 -6.16 -68.69 116.29
C GLU A 247 -7.54 -68.55 116.95
N THR A 248 -8.60 -68.28 116.17
CA THR A 248 -9.98 -68.22 116.69
C THR A 248 -10.48 -69.57 117.22
N LYS A 249 -10.09 -70.70 116.61
CA LYS A 249 -10.35 -72.03 117.19
C LYS A 249 -9.60 -72.26 118.51
N SER A 250 -8.36 -71.79 118.62
CA SER A 250 -7.56 -71.95 119.86
C SER A 250 -8.06 -71.07 121.01
N THR A 251 -8.58 -69.87 120.71
CA THR A 251 -9.19 -68.99 121.71
C THR A 251 -10.57 -69.52 122.14
N LEU A 252 -11.38 -70.02 121.19
CA LEU A 252 -12.66 -70.69 121.51
C LEU A 252 -12.47 -72.01 122.28
N GLY A 253 -11.37 -72.75 122.06
CA GLY A 253 -11.03 -73.95 122.82
C GLY A 253 -10.68 -73.67 124.29
N LYS A 254 -10.01 -72.55 124.58
CA LYS A 254 -9.71 -72.09 125.95
C LYS A 254 -10.94 -71.49 126.64
N GLU A 255 -11.79 -70.80 125.89
CA GLU A 255 -13.05 -70.26 126.40
C GLU A 255 -14.08 -71.37 126.71
N LEU A 256 -14.03 -72.53 126.04
CA LEU A 256 -14.90 -73.69 126.34
C LEU A 256 -14.52 -74.42 127.66
N GLU A 257 -13.25 -74.49 128.03
CA GLU A 257 -12.83 -75.06 129.33
C GLU A 257 -13.15 -74.12 130.51
N ASP A 258 -13.03 -72.81 130.33
CA ASP A 258 -13.38 -71.83 131.36
C ASP A 258 -14.90 -71.57 131.50
N THR A 259 -15.70 -71.87 130.47
CA THR A 259 -17.16 -71.75 130.51
C THR A 259 -17.87 -72.98 131.06
N THR A 260 -17.27 -74.19 131.04
CA THR A 260 -17.86 -75.38 131.68
C THR A 260 -17.85 -75.35 133.22
N THR A 261 -16.97 -74.56 133.84
CA THR A 261 -16.90 -74.40 135.31
C THR A 261 -17.68 -73.17 135.83
N LYS A 262 -18.04 -72.22 134.95
CA LYS A 262 -18.83 -71.01 135.28
C LYS A 262 -20.31 -71.09 134.87
N LEU A 263 -20.65 -71.85 133.81
CA LEU A 263 -22.05 -72.08 133.37
C LEU A 263 -22.88 -72.97 134.32
N GLY A 264 -22.28 -73.53 135.38
CA GLY A 264 -23.02 -74.12 136.50
C GLY A 264 -23.63 -73.10 137.48
N LYS A 265 -23.27 -71.80 137.37
CA LYS A 265 -23.69 -70.75 138.31
C LYS A 265 -24.40 -69.54 137.70
N GLU A 266 -24.36 -69.34 136.38
CA GLU A 266 -24.93 -68.12 135.73
C GLU A 266 -26.13 -68.40 134.81
N LEU A 267 -26.62 -69.66 134.76
CA LEU A 267 -27.82 -70.05 134.00
C LEU A 267 -29.16 -69.57 134.63
N ALA A 268 -29.10 -68.71 135.66
CA ALA A 268 -30.26 -68.27 136.43
C ALA A 268 -30.69 -66.80 136.17
N GLU A 269 -29.87 -65.91 135.59
CA GLU A 269 -30.17 -64.46 135.66
C GLU A 269 -30.13 -63.65 134.35
N GLU A 270 -29.51 -64.08 133.24
CA GLU A 270 -29.37 -63.22 132.04
C GLU A 270 -30.23 -63.62 130.82
N ARG A 271 -31.48 -64.05 131.07
CA ARG A 271 -32.52 -64.15 130.02
C ARG A 271 -33.32 -62.86 129.82
N GLU A 272 -32.95 -61.72 130.43
CA GLU A 272 -33.84 -60.54 130.51
C GLU A 272 -33.42 -59.25 129.79
N ALA A 273 -32.22 -59.11 129.21
CA ALA A 273 -31.77 -57.81 128.66
C ALA A 273 -31.46 -57.81 127.15
N LEU A 274 -32.09 -58.72 126.41
CA LEU A 274 -32.15 -58.68 124.95
C LEU A 274 -33.27 -57.73 124.54
N GLN A 275 -33.00 -56.41 124.46
CA GLN A 275 -33.80 -55.45 123.65
C GLN A 275 -33.39 -53.96 123.83
N ARG A 276 -32.86 -53.28 122.78
CA ARG A 276 -33.63 -52.24 122.03
C ARG A 276 -32.88 -51.13 121.26
N GLU A 277 -31.62 -50.79 121.50
CA GLU A 277 -31.14 -49.44 121.10
C GLU A 277 -30.24 -49.35 119.85
N LEU A 278 -30.53 -50.07 118.75
CA LEU A 278 -29.86 -49.82 117.45
C LEU A 278 -30.81 -49.90 116.24
N ALA A 279 -31.90 -49.12 116.28
CA ALA A 279 -32.79 -48.88 115.13
C ALA A 279 -33.09 -47.38 114.87
N LYS A 280 -32.31 -46.46 115.46
CA LYS A 280 -32.57 -44.99 115.44
C LYS A 280 -31.71 -44.21 114.44
N ASN A 281 -31.45 -44.77 113.27
CA ASN A 281 -30.65 -44.14 112.22
C ASN A 281 -31.43 -43.99 110.89
N LYS A 282 -32.58 -43.31 110.93
CA LYS A 282 -33.41 -43.08 109.72
C LYS A 282 -34.15 -41.73 109.63
N GLU A 283 -33.84 -40.74 110.48
CA GLU A 283 -34.52 -39.43 110.49
C GLU A 283 -33.63 -38.22 110.09
N LEU A 284 -32.68 -38.41 109.17
CA LEU A 284 -31.84 -37.32 108.62
C LEU A 284 -32.22 -36.95 107.17
N ARG A 285 -33.50 -37.14 106.80
CA ARG A 285 -34.03 -36.94 105.44
C ARG A 285 -35.04 -35.79 105.27
N GLN A 286 -35.10 -34.83 106.21
CA GLN A 286 -36.10 -33.75 106.18
C GLN A 286 -35.57 -32.30 106.09
N SER A 287 -34.28 -32.06 105.80
CA SER A 287 -33.73 -30.67 105.74
C SER A 287 -33.50 -30.08 104.34
N GLN A 288 -33.97 -30.70 103.25
CA GLN A 288 -33.71 -30.21 101.87
C GLN A 288 -34.76 -29.23 101.29
N GLY A 289 -35.84 -28.92 102.02
CA GLY A 289 -36.95 -28.12 101.48
C GLY A 289 -36.78 -26.58 101.47
N THR A 290 -35.79 -26.01 102.16
CA THR A 290 -35.69 -24.54 102.34
C THR A 290 -34.70 -23.84 101.40
N GLN A 291 -33.96 -24.57 100.55
CA GLN A 291 -33.02 -23.98 99.59
C GLN A 291 -33.63 -23.70 98.21
N GLU A 292 -34.69 -24.40 97.79
CA GLU A 292 -35.28 -24.24 96.45
C GLU A 292 -35.99 -22.88 96.24
N HIS A 293 -36.50 -22.25 97.29
CA HIS A 293 -37.25 -20.99 97.15
C HIS A 293 -36.35 -19.77 96.89
N ARG A 294 -35.09 -19.80 97.34
CA ARG A 294 -34.12 -18.70 97.12
C ARG A 294 -33.58 -18.67 95.69
N HIS A 295 -33.56 -19.82 95.00
CA HIS A 295 -33.08 -19.89 93.62
C HIS A 295 -34.09 -19.36 92.59
N LYS A 296 -35.39 -19.28 92.91
CA LYS A 296 -36.41 -18.71 92.00
C LYS A 296 -36.37 -17.18 91.89
N GLN A 297 -36.02 -16.46 92.96
CA GLN A 297 -35.94 -14.99 92.94
C GLN A 297 -34.71 -14.47 92.19
N SER A 298 -33.58 -15.17 92.26
CA SER A 298 -32.35 -14.80 91.51
C SER A 298 -32.46 -15.01 90.00
N ILE A 299 -33.42 -15.82 89.52
CA ILE A 299 -33.64 -16.08 88.08
C ILE A 299 -34.41 -14.92 87.42
N GLN A 300 -35.36 -14.30 88.13
CA GLN A 300 -36.15 -13.17 87.60
C GLN A 300 -35.33 -11.87 87.42
N GLU A 301 -34.28 -11.67 88.23
CA GLU A 301 -33.37 -10.53 88.09
C GLU A 301 -32.38 -10.68 86.92
N LEU A 302 -31.99 -11.91 86.57
CA LEU A 302 -31.15 -12.21 85.41
C LEU A 302 -31.91 -12.10 84.07
N GLU A 303 -33.23 -12.38 84.07
CA GLU A 303 -34.07 -12.21 82.88
C GLU A 303 -34.28 -10.73 82.49
N LYS A 304 -34.26 -9.81 83.47
CA LYS A 304 -34.40 -8.37 83.23
C LYS A 304 -33.12 -7.74 82.63
N GLN A 305 -31.95 -8.25 83.00
CA GLN A 305 -30.65 -7.83 82.42
C GLN A 305 -30.43 -8.37 80.99
N LEU A 306 -31.05 -9.50 80.62
CA LEU A 306 -31.02 -10.04 79.26
C LEU A 306 -31.88 -9.22 78.26
N ALA A 307 -32.86 -8.44 78.73
CA ALA A 307 -33.69 -7.59 77.87
C ALA A 307 -32.96 -6.30 77.43
N GLU A 308 -32.10 -5.72 78.27
CA GLU A 308 -31.29 -4.53 77.94
C GLU A 308 -30.16 -4.87 76.94
N LEU A 309 -29.58 -6.07 77.02
CA LEU A 309 -28.58 -6.58 76.05
C LEU A 309 -29.19 -6.91 74.67
N ARG A 310 -30.50 -7.15 74.60
CA ARG A 310 -31.24 -7.34 73.32
C ARG A 310 -31.52 -6.03 72.57
N GLY A 311 -31.46 -4.87 73.24
CA GLY A 311 -31.50 -3.56 72.57
C GLY A 311 -30.16 -3.15 71.95
N GLY A 312 -29.04 -3.50 72.60
CA GLY A 312 -27.68 -3.23 72.10
C GLY A 312 -27.30 -4.00 70.83
N THR A 313 -27.92 -5.15 70.59
CA THR A 313 -27.72 -5.95 69.36
C THR A 313 -28.29 -5.27 68.11
N GLY A 314 -29.36 -4.47 68.22
CA GLY A 314 -29.90 -3.68 67.11
C GLY A 314 -29.01 -2.49 66.72
N GLN A 315 -28.43 -1.80 67.70
CA GLN A 315 -27.44 -0.73 67.45
C GLN A 315 -26.14 -1.29 66.85
N LEU A 316 -25.66 -2.43 67.35
CA LEU A 316 -24.49 -3.11 66.77
C LEU A 316 -24.77 -3.62 65.34
N GLN A 317 -25.96 -4.13 65.03
CA GLN A 317 -26.33 -4.51 63.66
C GLN A 317 -26.44 -3.31 62.72
N SER A 318 -26.94 -2.16 63.19
CA SER A 318 -26.98 -0.93 62.39
C SER A 318 -25.57 -0.39 62.08
N ARG A 319 -24.66 -0.43 63.06
CA ARG A 319 -23.25 -0.07 62.88
C ARG A 319 -22.49 -1.07 62.02
N LEU A 320 -22.79 -2.36 62.13
CA LEU A 320 -22.23 -3.41 61.27
C LEU A 320 -22.68 -3.20 59.83
N ARG A 321 -23.97 -2.94 59.57
CA ARG A 321 -24.48 -2.65 58.22
C ARG A 321 -23.90 -1.35 57.65
N ALA A 322 -23.73 -0.32 58.47
CA ALA A 322 -23.08 0.93 58.05
C ALA A 322 -21.59 0.71 57.70
N ALA A 323 -20.88 -0.09 58.49
CA ALA A 323 -19.49 -0.47 58.21
C ALA A 323 -19.37 -1.38 56.98
N GLU A 324 -20.30 -2.33 56.79
CA GLU A 324 -20.36 -3.18 55.60
C GLU A 324 -20.67 -2.36 54.33
N ALA A 325 -21.54 -1.35 54.43
CA ALA A 325 -21.82 -0.42 53.34
C ALA A 325 -20.60 0.45 53.02
N SER A 326 -19.87 0.96 54.02
CA SER A 326 -18.65 1.74 53.78
C SER A 326 -17.53 0.88 53.18
N LEU A 327 -17.36 -0.37 53.63
CA LEU A 327 -16.39 -1.31 53.08
C LEU A 327 -16.72 -1.72 51.64
N LYS A 328 -18.01 -1.78 51.31
CA LYS A 328 -18.48 -1.99 49.94
C LYS A 328 -18.17 -0.78 49.07
N SER A 329 -18.45 0.44 49.53
CA SER A 329 -18.09 1.66 48.79
C SER A 329 -16.57 1.84 48.60
N GLU A 330 -15.75 1.44 49.59
CA GLU A 330 -14.29 1.45 49.46
C GLU A 330 -13.79 0.39 48.48
N ARG A 331 -14.42 -0.80 48.45
CA ARG A 331 -14.13 -1.84 47.45
C ARG A 331 -14.48 -1.37 46.04
N ASP A 332 -15.67 -0.79 45.87
CA ASP A 332 -16.12 -0.28 44.58
C ASP A 332 -15.21 0.87 44.11
N ALA A 333 -14.82 1.80 45.02
CA ALA A 333 -13.85 2.85 44.72
C ALA A 333 -12.46 2.29 44.34
N ARG A 334 -11.98 1.26 45.06
CA ARG A 334 -10.71 0.60 44.76
C ARG A 334 -10.75 -0.13 43.42
N GLN A 335 -11.90 -0.70 43.06
CA GLN A 335 -12.12 -1.36 41.76
C GLN A 335 -12.16 -0.33 40.61
N THR A 336 -12.76 0.84 40.83
CA THR A 336 -12.67 1.95 39.87
C THR A 336 -11.25 2.50 39.71
N LEU A 337 -10.49 2.59 40.80
CA LEU A 337 -9.07 3.02 40.78
C LEU A 337 -8.17 1.99 40.08
N LEU A 338 -8.42 0.69 40.28
CA LEU A 338 -7.72 -0.36 39.53
C LEU A 338 -8.04 -0.29 38.04
N GLY A 339 -9.31 -0.09 37.67
CA GLY A 339 -9.70 0.10 36.26
C GLY A 339 -9.07 1.34 35.63
N GLN A 340 -8.94 2.44 36.37
CA GLN A 340 -8.23 3.64 35.92
C GLN A 340 -6.72 3.41 35.78
N TYR A 341 -6.10 2.69 36.72
CA TYR A 341 -4.68 2.33 36.65
C TYR A 341 -4.39 1.42 35.45
N GLU A 342 -5.21 0.39 35.22
CA GLU A 342 -5.10 -0.48 34.04
C GLU A 342 -5.28 0.29 32.72
N ALA A 343 -6.16 1.29 32.69
CA ALA A 343 -6.33 2.14 31.52
C ALA A 343 -5.10 3.05 31.27
N VAL A 344 -4.47 3.56 32.33
CA VAL A 344 -3.23 4.34 32.23
C VAL A 344 -2.07 3.47 31.77
N VAL A 345 -1.91 2.27 32.32
CA VAL A 345 -0.86 1.32 31.92
C VAL A 345 -0.98 0.96 30.44
N LYS A 346 -2.20 0.65 29.96
CA LYS A 346 -2.44 0.38 28.53
C LYS A 346 -2.09 1.59 27.64
N ARG A 347 -2.31 2.80 28.13
CA ARG A 347 -1.98 4.02 27.40
C ARG A 347 -0.48 4.31 27.39
N GLU A 348 0.23 3.98 28.46
CA GLU A 348 1.70 4.02 28.49
C GLU A 348 2.32 2.96 27.56
N GLU A 349 1.77 1.75 27.52
CA GLU A 349 2.17 0.71 26.57
C GLU A 349 1.98 1.17 25.12
N GLN A 350 0.81 1.72 24.78
CA GLN A 350 0.55 2.30 23.45
C GLN A 350 1.53 3.43 23.09
N LEU A 351 1.76 4.37 24.00
CA LEU A 351 2.73 5.45 23.78
C LEU A 351 4.16 4.92 23.63
N SER A 352 4.53 3.83 24.31
CA SER A 352 5.85 3.22 24.18
C SER A 352 6.02 2.51 22.83
N GLU A 353 4.97 1.91 22.29
CA GLU A 353 4.95 1.33 20.93
C GLU A 353 5.02 2.42 19.87
N GLU A 354 4.26 3.51 20.01
CA GLU A 354 4.33 4.69 19.14
C GLU A 354 5.73 5.32 19.17
N LEU A 355 6.35 5.46 20.35
CA LEU A 355 7.71 5.97 20.47
C LEU A 355 8.72 5.04 19.80
N ARG A 356 8.56 3.72 19.97
CA ARG A 356 9.42 2.72 19.36
C ARG A 356 9.34 2.76 17.82
N THR A 357 8.12 2.77 17.26
CA THR A 357 7.93 2.88 15.81
C THR A 357 8.49 4.19 15.27
N ALA A 358 8.32 5.31 15.99
CA ALA A 358 8.93 6.60 15.61
C ALA A 358 10.47 6.57 15.67
N THR A 359 11.07 5.87 16.64
CA THR A 359 12.53 5.69 16.69
C THR A 359 13.05 4.79 15.57
N GLU A 360 12.34 3.72 15.23
CA GLU A 360 12.69 2.82 14.11
C GLU A 360 12.62 3.59 12.78
N LEU A 361 11.59 4.41 12.58
CA LEU A 361 11.47 5.29 11.41
C LEU A 361 12.58 6.35 11.34
N GLY A 362 13.00 6.89 12.49
CA GLY A 362 14.13 7.81 12.58
C GLY A 362 15.49 7.17 12.25
N VAL A 363 15.68 5.88 12.55
CA VAL A 363 16.88 5.13 12.16
C VAL A 363 16.90 4.92 10.65
N LEU A 364 15.79 4.46 10.06
CA LEU A 364 15.68 4.26 8.62
C LEU A 364 15.94 5.54 7.82
N LEU A 365 15.36 6.67 8.24
CA LEU A 365 15.60 7.96 7.60
C LEU A 365 17.07 8.42 7.70
N ASN A 366 17.77 8.09 8.79
CA ASN A 366 19.20 8.39 8.91
C ASN A 366 20.05 7.48 8.01
N GLU A 367 19.70 6.21 7.88
CA GLU A 367 20.35 5.27 6.96
C GLU A 367 20.16 5.72 5.50
N GLU A 368 18.96 6.12 5.10
CA GLU A 368 18.69 6.68 3.77
C GLU A 368 19.48 7.98 3.51
N LEU A 369 19.62 8.85 4.51
CA LEU A 369 20.44 10.05 4.41
C LEU A 369 21.93 9.74 4.28
N GLU A 370 22.44 8.70 4.95
CA GLU A 370 23.81 8.23 4.81
C GLU A 370 24.06 7.62 3.43
N GLU A 371 23.14 6.80 2.92
CA GLU A 371 23.20 6.27 1.56
C GLU A 371 23.21 7.39 0.50
N LEU A 372 22.34 8.40 0.63
CA LEU A 372 22.30 9.55 -0.26
C LEU A 372 23.62 10.35 -0.23
N ARG A 373 24.23 10.50 0.95
CA ARG A 373 25.55 11.14 1.09
C ARG A 373 26.66 10.32 0.42
N GLN A 374 26.63 9.01 0.54
CA GLN A 374 27.59 8.12 -0.12
C GLN A 374 27.46 8.18 -1.65
N ARG A 375 26.23 8.13 -2.17
CA ARG A 375 25.96 8.28 -3.62
C ARG A 375 26.44 9.64 -4.14
N TYR A 376 26.21 10.70 -3.38
CA TYR A 376 26.70 12.03 -3.74
C TYR A 376 28.24 12.12 -3.75
N GLN A 377 28.91 11.48 -2.79
CA GLN A 377 30.38 11.40 -2.78
C GLN A 377 30.94 10.60 -3.97
N LEU A 378 30.33 9.47 -4.31
CA LEU A 378 30.72 8.67 -5.47
C LEU A 378 30.60 9.50 -6.77
N SER A 379 29.47 10.17 -6.97
CA SER A 379 29.25 11.05 -8.11
C SER A 379 30.26 12.22 -8.16
N GLN A 380 30.62 12.80 -7.01
CA GLN A 380 31.68 13.82 -6.97
C GLN A 380 33.06 13.27 -7.37
N ASN A 381 33.39 12.05 -6.94
CA ASN A 381 34.65 11.39 -7.28
C ASN A 381 34.71 11.06 -8.78
N GLU A 382 33.64 10.51 -9.34
CA GLU A 382 33.51 10.24 -10.78
C GLU A 382 33.65 11.53 -11.60
N ALA A 383 32.99 12.62 -11.16
CA ALA A 383 33.13 13.93 -11.82
C ALA A 383 34.57 14.48 -11.73
N ALA A 384 35.30 14.19 -10.65
CA ALA A 384 36.72 14.57 -10.51
C ALA A 384 37.62 13.73 -11.43
N GLU A 385 37.37 12.43 -11.56
CA GLU A 385 38.09 11.54 -12.47
C GLU A 385 37.85 11.92 -13.94
N LEU A 386 36.60 12.21 -14.32
CA LEU A 386 36.26 12.68 -15.66
C LEU A 386 36.94 14.02 -16.00
N ARG A 387 37.05 14.93 -15.02
CA ARG A 387 37.81 16.19 -15.22
C ARG A 387 39.29 15.93 -15.42
N LYS A 388 39.85 14.92 -14.75
CA LYS A 388 41.25 14.54 -14.90
C LYS A 388 41.51 13.91 -16.26
N SER A 389 40.69 12.96 -16.69
CA SER A 389 40.81 12.34 -18.01
C SER A 389 40.63 13.35 -19.13
N LEU A 390 39.67 14.28 -19.00
CA LEU A 390 39.45 15.34 -19.98
C LEU A 390 40.68 16.27 -20.10
N LYS A 391 41.33 16.59 -18.97
CA LYS A 391 42.58 17.33 -18.96
C LYS A 391 43.70 16.55 -19.65
N GLU A 392 43.86 15.27 -19.36
CA GLU A 392 44.85 14.40 -20.01
C GLU A 392 44.61 14.30 -21.53
N THR A 393 43.36 14.18 -21.98
CA THR A 393 43.02 14.19 -23.41
C THR A 393 43.31 15.55 -24.07
N SER A 394 43.07 16.66 -23.36
CA SER A 394 43.39 18.01 -23.86
C SER A 394 44.90 18.19 -24.00
N ASP A 395 45.68 17.73 -23.04
CA ASP A 395 47.15 17.81 -23.06
C ASP A 395 47.73 16.92 -24.19
N ASN A 396 47.17 15.73 -24.41
CA ASN A 396 47.55 14.86 -25.52
C ASN A 396 47.18 15.46 -26.88
N LEU A 397 45.99 16.07 -27.02
CA LEU A 397 45.58 16.77 -28.23
C LEU A 397 46.55 17.91 -28.55
N HIS A 398 46.99 18.67 -27.54
CA HIS A 398 47.97 19.73 -27.73
C HIS A 398 49.33 19.18 -28.20
N ARG A 399 49.79 18.06 -27.64
CA ARG A 399 51.02 17.39 -28.13
C ARG A 399 50.90 16.94 -29.58
N VAL A 400 49.79 16.31 -29.96
CA VAL A 400 49.57 15.86 -31.35
C VAL A 400 49.49 17.07 -32.30
N GLN A 401 48.90 18.19 -31.86
CA GLN A 401 48.91 19.43 -32.64
C GLN A 401 50.33 20.01 -32.82
N GLU A 402 51.17 19.95 -31.79
CA GLU A 402 52.59 20.36 -31.88
C GLU A 402 53.39 19.44 -32.80
N GLU A 403 53.20 18.12 -32.71
CA GLU A 403 53.84 17.14 -33.59
C GLU A 403 53.39 17.29 -35.05
N LEU A 404 52.10 17.54 -35.28
CA LEU A 404 51.57 17.83 -36.61
C LEU A 404 52.18 19.11 -37.17
N ALA A 405 52.27 20.18 -36.38
CA ALA A 405 52.93 21.42 -36.78
C ALA A 405 54.43 21.20 -37.10
N GLY A 406 55.12 20.35 -36.32
CA GLY A 406 56.49 19.91 -36.60
C GLY A 406 56.61 19.18 -37.93
N SER A 407 55.75 18.19 -38.19
CA SER A 407 55.74 17.42 -39.44
C SER A 407 55.42 18.28 -40.67
N MET A 408 54.53 19.29 -40.53
CA MET A 408 54.24 20.25 -41.59
C MET A 408 55.44 21.14 -41.91
N ALA A 409 56.21 21.55 -40.88
CA ALA A 409 57.44 22.30 -41.08
C ALA A 409 58.53 21.46 -41.75
N GLU A 410 58.65 20.18 -41.39
CA GLU A 410 59.55 19.23 -42.05
C GLU A 410 59.14 18.98 -43.50
N ALA A 411 57.85 18.80 -43.79
CA ALA A 411 57.35 18.66 -45.17
C ALA A 411 57.64 19.91 -46.03
N ALA A 412 57.50 21.11 -45.47
CA ALA A 412 57.87 22.35 -46.14
C ALA A 412 59.39 22.41 -46.45
N ASN A 413 60.23 21.98 -45.50
CA ASN A 413 61.68 21.88 -45.72
C ASN A 413 62.04 20.87 -46.81
N TRP A 414 61.38 19.71 -46.86
CA TRP A 414 61.57 18.70 -47.91
C TRP A 414 61.11 19.20 -49.28
N GLN A 415 60.02 19.96 -49.33
CA GLN A 415 59.54 20.57 -50.56
C GLN A 415 60.51 21.62 -51.10
N GLU A 416 61.05 22.49 -50.23
CA GLU A 416 62.09 23.45 -50.63
C GLU A 416 63.38 22.76 -51.10
N LEU A 417 63.74 21.62 -50.50
CA LEU A 417 64.88 20.82 -50.95
C LEU A 417 64.60 20.15 -52.30
N SER A 418 63.38 19.67 -52.54
CA SER A 418 62.95 19.10 -53.82
C SER A 418 62.99 20.12 -54.94
N ASP A 419 62.53 21.34 -54.69
CA ASP A 419 62.55 22.43 -55.68
C ASP A 419 64.00 22.77 -56.07
N LYS A 420 64.92 22.84 -55.09
CA LYS A 420 66.36 23.01 -55.35
C LYS A 420 66.96 21.87 -56.18
N ARG A 421 66.54 20.62 -55.93
CA ARG A 421 66.99 19.47 -56.73
C ARG A 421 66.43 19.49 -58.14
N MET A 422 65.22 20.00 -58.34
CA MET A 422 64.64 20.16 -59.66
C MET A 422 65.39 21.22 -60.47
N ASP A 423 65.78 22.32 -59.84
CA ASP A 423 66.63 23.34 -60.46
C ASP A 423 68.02 22.77 -60.82
N ASP A 424 68.66 22.02 -59.91
CA ASP A 424 69.94 21.33 -60.16
C ASP A 424 69.82 20.37 -61.36
N ILE A 425 68.71 19.62 -61.47
CA ILE A 425 68.45 18.71 -62.59
C ILE A 425 68.29 19.48 -63.90
N GLY A 426 67.57 20.60 -63.88
CA GLY A 426 67.43 21.47 -65.05
C GLY A 426 68.78 22.01 -65.57
N GLU A 427 69.69 22.38 -64.65
CA GLU A 427 71.06 22.76 -65.02
C GLU A 427 71.85 21.59 -65.64
N LEU A 428 71.70 20.38 -65.09
CA LEU A 428 72.37 19.18 -65.61
C LEU A 428 71.85 18.76 -66.98
N GLU A 429 70.54 18.87 -67.24
CA GLU A 429 69.94 18.59 -68.56
C GLU A 429 70.44 19.56 -69.63
N MET A 430 70.62 20.84 -69.27
CA MET A 430 71.18 21.83 -70.18
C MET A 430 72.65 21.55 -70.50
N ASN A 431 73.43 21.13 -69.50
CA ASN A 431 74.82 20.70 -69.69
C ASN A 431 74.94 19.41 -70.53
N LEU A 432 73.99 18.49 -70.41
CA LEU A 432 73.95 17.25 -71.21
C LEU A 432 73.71 17.58 -72.70
N LEU A 433 72.80 18.51 -72.99
CA LEU A 433 72.50 18.96 -74.34
C LEU A 433 73.73 19.59 -75.03
N GLU A 434 74.49 20.40 -74.29
CA GLU A 434 75.76 20.95 -74.78
C GLU A 434 76.85 19.88 -75.00
N SER A 435 76.77 18.75 -74.30
CA SER A 435 77.69 17.63 -74.46
C SER A 435 77.34 16.74 -75.67
N GLU A 436 76.05 16.62 -76.01
CA GLU A 436 75.57 15.89 -77.17
C GLU A 436 75.96 16.57 -78.50
N GLU A 437 75.93 17.91 -78.54
CA GLU A 437 76.43 18.67 -79.70
C GLU A 437 77.94 18.46 -79.94
N LYS A 438 78.71 18.25 -78.86
CA LYS A 438 80.15 17.93 -78.91
C LYS A 438 80.41 16.47 -79.32
N SER A 439 79.47 15.56 -79.06
CA SER A 439 79.55 14.14 -79.48
C SER A 439 79.38 13.98 -81.01
N LEU A 440 78.51 14.79 -81.63
CA LEU A 440 78.25 14.77 -83.08
C LEU A 440 79.45 15.20 -83.94
N THR A 441 80.37 16.01 -83.39
CA THR A 441 81.59 16.42 -84.09
C THR A 441 82.68 15.35 -84.04
N LEU A 442 82.79 14.61 -82.93
CA LEU A 442 83.73 13.50 -82.74
C LEU A 442 83.36 12.25 -83.56
N GLN A 443 82.08 12.02 -83.85
CA GLN A 443 81.64 10.91 -84.72
C GLN A 443 82.10 11.04 -86.18
N LYS A 444 82.39 12.25 -86.68
CA LYS A 444 82.96 12.46 -88.03
C LYS A 444 84.45 12.11 -88.12
N GLU A 445 85.17 12.08 -87.00
CA GLU A 445 86.60 11.74 -86.95
C GLU A 445 86.83 10.22 -86.76
N ILE A 446 85.83 9.50 -86.24
CA ILE A 446 85.88 8.04 -86.00
C ILE A 446 85.78 7.22 -87.31
N GLU A 447 85.19 7.74 -88.38
CA GLU A 447 85.18 7.08 -89.70
C GLU A 447 86.58 6.94 -90.32
N ILE A 448 87.54 7.78 -89.93
CA ILE A 448 88.93 7.75 -90.41
C ILE A 448 89.77 6.70 -89.65
N LEU A 449 89.41 6.38 -88.40
CA LEU A 449 90.17 5.47 -87.53
C LEU A 449 89.79 3.99 -87.64
N ARG A 450 88.81 3.65 -88.50
CA ARG A 450 88.55 2.26 -88.91
C ARG A 450 89.69 1.63 -89.73
N GLY A 451 90.68 2.42 -90.15
CA GLY A 451 91.94 1.93 -90.70
C GLY A 451 92.87 1.25 -89.66
N GLN A 452 92.57 1.34 -88.37
CA GLN A 452 93.40 0.76 -87.30
C GLN A 452 92.78 -0.54 -86.75
N ALA A 453 92.42 -1.44 -87.66
CA ALA A 453 91.94 -2.79 -87.37
C ALA A 453 92.99 -3.70 -86.70
N ASP A 454 94.21 -3.21 -86.45
CA ASP A 454 95.26 -3.95 -85.72
C ASP A 454 95.14 -3.87 -84.18
N GLY A 455 94.24 -3.05 -83.64
CA GLY A 455 93.99 -2.92 -82.18
C GLY A 455 93.13 -4.03 -81.56
N LEU A 456 92.51 -4.89 -82.35
CA LEU A 456 91.52 -5.89 -81.90
C LEU A 456 92.11 -7.04 -81.06
N VAL A 457 93.43 -7.23 -81.06
CA VAL A 457 94.06 -8.31 -80.28
C VAL A 457 94.29 -7.91 -78.81
N GLN A 458 94.49 -6.62 -78.50
CA GLN A 458 94.63 -6.13 -77.12
C GLN A 458 93.29 -5.95 -76.39
N GLN A 459 92.18 -5.89 -77.14
CA GLN A 459 90.84 -5.76 -76.56
C GLN A 459 90.34 -7.06 -75.92
N LEU A 460 90.80 -8.23 -76.39
CA LEU A 460 90.40 -9.53 -75.84
C LEU A 460 90.95 -9.77 -74.42
N ASP A 461 92.19 -9.37 -74.13
CA ASP A 461 92.78 -9.52 -72.79
C ASP A 461 92.18 -8.52 -71.77
N HIS A 462 91.81 -7.31 -72.22
CA HIS A 462 91.12 -6.33 -71.38
C HIS A 462 89.68 -6.76 -71.04
N GLN A 463 88.98 -7.46 -71.94
CA GLN A 463 87.63 -7.98 -71.68
C GLN A 463 87.58 -9.07 -70.59
N VAL A 464 88.69 -9.79 -70.37
CA VAL A 464 88.75 -10.80 -69.30
C VAL A 464 88.89 -10.14 -67.92
N GLN A 465 89.67 -9.05 -67.80
CA GLN A 465 89.78 -8.29 -66.56
C GLN A 465 88.49 -7.53 -66.22
N LEU A 466 87.83 -6.92 -67.22
CA LEU A 466 86.53 -6.28 -67.02
C LEU A 466 85.44 -7.29 -66.57
N ARG A 467 85.56 -8.57 -66.94
CA ARG A 467 84.65 -9.61 -66.46
C ARG A 467 84.88 -9.98 -65.00
N THR A 468 86.13 -10.04 -64.54
CA THR A 468 86.41 -10.32 -63.12
C THR A 468 85.98 -9.17 -62.23
N ASP A 469 86.21 -7.92 -62.66
CA ASP A 469 85.80 -6.73 -61.92
C ASP A 469 84.25 -6.64 -61.88
N ALA A 470 83.56 -6.97 -62.98
CA ALA A 470 82.10 -7.07 -63.00
C ALA A 470 81.55 -8.23 -62.14
N GLU A 471 82.28 -9.34 -62.01
CA GLU A 471 81.90 -10.44 -61.12
C GLU A 471 82.03 -10.04 -59.63
N GLU A 472 83.05 -9.25 -59.28
CA GLU A 472 83.21 -8.69 -57.94
C GLU A 472 82.16 -7.61 -57.63
N GLU A 473 81.86 -6.71 -58.58
CA GLU A 473 80.80 -5.71 -58.44
C GLU A 473 79.41 -6.36 -58.32
N THR A 474 79.13 -7.41 -59.11
CA THR A 474 77.86 -8.15 -59.00
C THR A 474 77.77 -8.95 -57.70
N ALA A 475 78.89 -9.42 -57.14
CA ALA A 475 78.93 -10.02 -55.81
C ALA A 475 78.65 -8.98 -54.71
N ALA A 476 79.25 -7.80 -54.79
CA ALA A 476 79.00 -6.69 -53.86
C ALA A 476 77.55 -6.19 -53.92
N LEU A 477 76.98 -6.06 -55.11
CA LEU A 477 75.57 -5.70 -55.30
C LEU A 477 74.61 -6.79 -54.78
N ARG A 478 74.97 -8.07 -54.85
CA ARG A 478 74.19 -9.16 -54.21
C ARG A 478 74.24 -9.09 -52.70
N GLU A 479 75.39 -8.74 -52.12
CA GLU A 479 75.52 -8.57 -50.67
C GLU A 479 74.70 -7.37 -50.18
N GLN A 480 74.78 -6.24 -50.89
CA GLN A 480 73.93 -5.07 -50.63
C GLN A 480 72.43 -5.39 -50.83
N GLY A 481 72.08 -6.14 -51.88
CA GLY A 481 70.71 -6.63 -52.07
C GLY A 481 70.22 -7.52 -50.92
N GLY A 482 71.10 -8.36 -50.36
CA GLY A 482 70.82 -9.16 -49.17
C GLY A 482 70.65 -8.33 -47.90
N GLN A 483 71.38 -7.22 -47.75
CA GLN A 483 71.21 -6.26 -46.65
C GLN A 483 69.88 -5.52 -46.75
N VAL A 484 69.54 -4.99 -47.93
CA VAL A 484 68.24 -4.33 -48.18
C VAL A 484 67.07 -5.30 -47.96
N GLN A 485 67.21 -6.58 -48.33
CA GLN A 485 66.17 -7.58 -48.05
C GLN A 485 65.97 -7.82 -46.55
N LYS A 486 67.04 -7.80 -45.74
CA LYS A 486 66.95 -7.90 -44.27
C LYS A 486 66.31 -6.66 -43.64
N GLU A 487 66.64 -5.48 -44.16
CA GLU A 487 66.02 -4.22 -43.72
C GLU A 487 64.53 -4.18 -44.09
N LEU A 488 64.15 -4.66 -45.28
CA LEU A 488 62.77 -4.80 -45.70
C LEU A 488 62.00 -5.82 -44.86
N SER A 489 62.61 -6.95 -44.49
CA SER A 489 61.95 -7.92 -43.59
C SER A 489 61.78 -7.36 -42.19
N ALA A 490 62.80 -6.68 -41.64
CA ALA A 490 62.70 -6.03 -40.33
C ALA A 490 61.66 -4.89 -40.31
N LEU A 491 61.53 -4.14 -41.40
CA LEU A 491 60.51 -3.12 -41.54
C LEU A 491 59.09 -3.73 -41.65
N ARG A 492 58.95 -4.87 -42.35
CA ARG A 492 57.68 -5.61 -42.40
C ARG A 492 57.27 -6.13 -41.03
N GLU A 493 58.20 -6.71 -40.26
CA GLU A 493 57.92 -7.16 -38.88
C GLU A 493 57.45 -5.98 -38.01
N ARG A 494 58.06 -4.80 -38.13
CA ARG A 494 57.60 -3.59 -37.41
C ARG A 494 56.20 -3.12 -37.85
N TYR A 495 55.88 -3.23 -39.13
CA TYR A 495 54.53 -2.91 -39.62
C TYR A 495 53.49 -3.93 -39.13
N GLU A 496 53.85 -5.21 -39.07
CA GLU A 496 52.99 -6.26 -38.51
C GLU A 496 52.75 -6.03 -37.01
N GLU A 497 53.79 -5.67 -36.24
CA GLU A 497 53.64 -5.25 -34.84
C GLU A 497 52.75 -4.01 -34.70
N LEU A 498 52.94 -2.99 -35.53
CA LEU A 498 52.12 -1.78 -35.50
C LEU A 498 50.65 -2.08 -35.84
N ILE A 499 50.39 -2.97 -36.81
CA ILE A 499 49.03 -3.43 -37.15
C ILE A 499 48.41 -4.15 -35.95
N SER A 500 49.14 -5.05 -35.27
CA SER A 500 48.61 -5.71 -34.07
C SER A 500 48.27 -4.72 -32.95
N GLN A 501 49.06 -3.66 -32.78
CA GLN A 501 48.78 -2.60 -31.81
C GLN A 501 47.53 -1.79 -32.19
N TYR A 502 47.33 -1.51 -33.48
CA TYR A 502 46.11 -0.87 -33.96
C TYR A 502 44.88 -1.77 -33.77
N ASP A 503 45.00 -3.07 -34.04
CA ASP A 503 43.90 -4.03 -33.84
C ASP A 503 43.50 -4.15 -32.37
N GLU A 504 44.47 -4.15 -31.44
CA GLU A 504 44.20 -4.11 -29.99
C GLU A 504 43.44 -2.85 -29.57
N VAL A 505 43.87 -1.67 -30.04
CA VAL A 505 43.18 -0.41 -29.75
C VAL A 505 41.77 -0.39 -30.34
N LEU A 506 41.57 -1.00 -31.51
CA LEU A 506 40.27 -1.08 -32.16
C LEU A 506 39.32 -1.99 -31.37
N GLN A 507 39.80 -3.15 -30.92
CA GLN A 507 39.06 -4.05 -30.04
C GLN A 507 38.70 -3.40 -28.70
N ASP A 508 39.62 -2.64 -28.11
CA ASP A 508 39.34 -1.91 -26.88
C ASP A 508 38.32 -0.77 -27.11
N GLY A 509 38.34 -0.14 -28.30
CA GLY A 509 37.32 0.81 -28.74
C GLY A 509 35.93 0.18 -28.87
N GLU A 510 35.83 -1.01 -29.47
CA GLU A 510 34.59 -1.79 -29.59
C GLU A 510 34.05 -2.19 -28.21
N ARG A 511 34.90 -2.73 -27.33
CA ARG A 511 34.54 -3.06 -25.94
C ARG A 511 34.04 -1.84 -25.16
N LEU A 512 34.64 -0.68 -25.39
CA LEU A 512 34.20 0.56 -24.76
C LEU A 512 32.81 0.96 -25.27
N GLN A 513 32.54 0.82 -26.58
CA GLN A 513 31.24 1.09 -27.18
C GLN A 513 30.15 0.16 -26.63
N GLU A 514 30.42 -1.14 -26.55
CA GLU A 514 29.52 -2.12 -25.93
C GLU A 514 29.21 -1.73 -24.47
N ARG A 515 30.23 -1.34 -23.69
CA ARG A 515 30.03 -0.89 -22.32
C ARG A 515 29.20 0.40 -22.22
N TYR A 516 29.37 1.33 -23.15
CA TYR A 516 28.54 2.54 -23.22
C TYR A 516 27.08 2.21 -23.57
N GLN A 517 26.85 1.26 -24.47
CA GLN A 517 25.50 0.81 -24.83
C GLN A 517 24.82 0.14 -23.62
N LEU A 518 25.51 -0.77 -22.92
CA LEU A 518 24.99 -1.38 -21.70
C LEU A 518 24.69 -0.33 -20.62
N LEU A 519 25.56 0.66 -20.42
CA LEU A 519 25.32 1.73 -19.47
C LEU A 519 24.12 2.62 -19.87
N GLN A 520 23.90 2.82 -21.17
CA GLN A 520 22.71 3.51 -21.68
C GLN A 520 21.44 2.69 -21.42
N GLU A 521 21.47 1.39 -21.66
CA GLU A 521 20.36 0.48 -21.37
C GLU A 521 20.05 0.44 -19.87
N GLU A 522 21.05 0.32 -19.01
CA GLU A 522 20.89 0.43 -17.55
C GLU A 522 20.33 1.81 -17.15
N GLY A 523 20.76 2.87 -17.83
CA GLY A 523 20.22 4.22 -17.67
C GLY A 523 18.74 4.33 -18.07
N GLU A 524 18.36 3.71 -19.18
CA GLU A 524 16.96 3.65 -19.63
C GLU A 524 16.09 2.80 -18.70
N GLU A 525 16.58 1.65 -18.24
CA GLU A 525 15.88 0.81 -17.29
C GLU A 525 15.67 1.51 -15.94
N THR A 526 16.69 2.20 -15.44
CA THR A 526 16.56 2.99 -14.21
C THR A 526 15.60 4.17 -14.40
N ALA A 527 15.58 4.82 -15.57
CA ALA A 527 14.59 5.83 -15.89
C ALA A 527 13.16 5.27 -15.94
N ARG A 528 12.95 4.10 -16.55
CA ARG A 528 11.65 3.40 -16.56
C ARG A 528 11.19 3.05 -15.14
N ARG A 529 12.09 2.50 -14.30
CA ARG A 529 11.78 2.21 -12.89
C ARG A 529 11.42 3.48 -12.10
N LEU A 530 12.09 4.59 -12.35
CA LEU A 530 11.75 5.88 -11.73
C LEU A 530 10.38 6.40 -12.20
N GLU A 531 10.06 6.22 -13.48
CA GLU A 531 8.74 6.58 -14.03
C GLU A 531 7.63 5.73 -13.40
N GLU A 532 7.80 4.40 -13.33
CA GLU A 532 6.89 3.47 -12.66
C GLU A 532 6.69 3.84 -11.17
N LEU A 533 7.77 4.14 -10.44
CA LEU A 533 7.68 4.59 -9.05
C LEU A 533 6.97 5.94 -8.92
N SER A 534 7.15 6.84 -9.88
CA SER A 534 6.46 8.14 -9.91
C SER A 534 4.97 7.99 -10.21
N GLU A 535 4.59 7.06 -11.09
CA GLU A 535 3.20 6.72 -11.39
C GLU A 535 2.53 6.07 -10.19
N ALA A 536 3.19 5.08 -9.56
CA ALA A 536 2.71 4.46 -8.32
C ALA A 536 2.54 5.50 -7.21
N SER A 537 3.45 6.47 -7.11
CA SER A 537 3.32 7.58 -6.15
C SER A 537 2.14 8.51 -6.47
N ARG A 538 1.85 8.78 -7.75
CA ARG A 538 0.67 9.56 -8.18
C ARG A 538 -0.62 8.81 -7.89
N GLU A 539 -0.67 7.51 -8.16
CA GLU A 539 -1.82 6.65 -7.84
C GLU A 539 -2.06 6.58 -6.33
N ALA A 540 -1.00 6.40 -5.54
CA ALA A 540 -1.09 6.46 -4.08
C ALA A 540 -1.61 7.84 -3.61
N ALA A 541 -1.12 8.94 -4.19
CA ALA A 541 -1.64 10.27 -3.86
C ALA A 541 -3.12 10.46 -4.25
N ALA A 542 -3.54 9.91 -5.40
CA ALA A 542 -4.93 9.96 -5.84
C ALA A 542 -5.85 9.16 -4.90
N THR A 543 -5.46 7.94 -4.51
CA THR A 543 -6.24 7.14 -3.55
C THR A 543 -6.33 7.81 -2.18
N VAL A 544 -5.26 8.47 -1.71
CA VAL A 544 -5.30 9.26 -0.47
C VAL A 544 -6.25 10.45 -0.61
N ALA A 545 -6.27 11.14 -1.75
CA ALA A 545 -7.21 12.23 -1.99
C ALA A 545 -8.67 11.75 -1.99
N GLU A 546 -8.96 10.59 -2.62
CA GLU A 546 -10.28 9.97 -2.57
C GLU A 546 -10.68 9.62 -1.13
N GLN A 547 -9.78 9.03 -0.34
CA GLN A 547 -10.03 8.73 1.08
C GLN A 547 -10.29 10.00 1.90
N GLN A 548 -9.58 11.11 1.61
CA GLN A 548 -9.82 12.40 2.26
C GLN A 548 -11.20 12.97 1.92
N GLU A 549 -11.67 12.86 0.68
CA GLU A 549 -13.02 13.28 0.31
C GLU A 549 -14.09 12.43 1.00
N VAL A 550 -13.90 11.10 1.07
CA VAL A 550 -14.80 10.22 1.83
C VAL A 550 -14.82 10.59 3.33
N LEU A 551 -13.68 10.94 3.91
CA LEU A 551 -13.61 11.41 5.30
C LEU A 551 -14.35 12.74 5.48
N LYS A 552 -14.20 13.70 4.56
CA LYS A 552 -14.95 14.98 4.59
C LYS A 552 -16.46 14.76 4.48
N GLU A 553 -16.89 13.84 3.61
CA GLU A 553 -18.30 13.46 3.50
C GLU A 553 -18.82 12.82 4.80
N ALA A 554 -18.04 11.94 5.42
CA ALA A 554 -18.37 11.33 6.70
C ALA A 554 -18.43 12.36 7.84
N GLU A 555 -17.50 13.32 7.87
CA GLU A 555 -17.50 14.44 8.83
C GLU A 555 -18.71 15.36 8.63
N ALA A 556 -19.03 15.70 7.38
CA ALA A 556 -20.21 16.49 7.05
C ALA A 556 -21.51 15.78 7.44
N TYR A 557 -21.59 14.47 7.18
CA TYR A 557 -22.71 13.64 7.60
C TYR A 557 -22.80 13.59 9.13
N GLY A 558 -21.67 13.40 9.82
CA GLY A 558 -21.58 13.45 11.28
C GLY A 558 -22.01 14.80 11.87
N ALA A 559 -21.60 15.91 11.26
CA ALA A 559 -22.03 17.26 11.64
C ALA A 559 -23.55 17.45 11.46
N SER A 560 -24.11 16.95 10.35
CA SER A 560 -25.56 16.99 10.11
C SER A 560 -26.35 16.19 11.17
N TRP A 561 -25.80 15.07 11.63
CA TRP A 561 -26.40 14.28 12.72
C TRP A 561 -26.28 14.95 14.07
N LYS A 562 -25.14 15.59 14.36
CA LYS A 562 -24.97 16.40 15.57
C LYS A 562 -26.00 17.54 15.60
N HIS A 563 -26.19 18.23 14.49
CA HIS A 563 -27.18 19.29 14.39
C HIS A 563 -28.61 18.76 14.60
N LYS A 564 -28.98 17.64 13.95
CA LYS A 564 -30.29 16.99 14.18
C LYS A 564 -30.46 16.54 15.64
N TYR A 565 -29.40 16.05 16.27
CA TYR A 565 -29.42 15.67 17.68
C TYR A 565 -29.62 16.88 18.59
N GLU A 566 -28.91 17.98 18.33
CA GLU A 566 -29.07 19.25 19.04
C GLU A 566 -30.49 19.80 18.88
N GLU A 567 -31.06 19.80 17.66
CA GLU A 567 -32.45 20.21 17.42
C GLU A 567 -33.45 19.32 18.18
N LEU A 568 -33.23 17.99 18.21
CA LEU A 568 -34.08 17.07 18.97
C LEU A 568 -33.94 17.29 20.47
N PHE A 569 -32.73 17.58 20.95
CA PHE A 569 -32.45 17.89 22.35
C PHE A 569 -33.13 19.20 22.77
N GLU A 570 -33.03 20.25 21.96
CA GLU A 570 -33.74 21.52 22.18
C GLU A 570 -35.24 21.32 22.20
N ARG A 571 -35.79 20.54 21.26
CA ARG A 571 -37.21 20.16 21.28
C ARG A 571 -37.57 19.42 22.56
N GLN A 572 -36.75 18.47 23.00
CA GLN A 572 -36.99 17.73 24.24
C GLN A 572 -37.00 18.67 25.45
N GLN A 573 -36.11 19.66 25.51
CA GLN A 573 -36.13 20.68 26.56
C GLN A 573 -37.39 21.55 26.49
N GLN A 574 -37.80 21.97 25.30
CA GLN A 574 -39.05 22.71 25.12
C GLN A 574 -40.26 21.90 25.59
N TRP A 575 -40.29 20.60 25.30
CA TRP A 575 -41.33 19.70 25.79
C TRP A 575 -41.30 19.55 27.31
N SER A 576 -40.11 19.41 27.93
CA SER A 576 -40.00 19.33 29.39
C SER A 576 -40.40 20.63 30.08
N ASP A 577 -40.09 21.78 29.47
CA ASP A 577 -40.49 23.09 30.00
C ASP A 577 -42.00 23.31 29.89
N LEU A 578 -42.61 22.89 28.77
CA LEU A 578 -44.07 22.89 28.62
C LEU A 578 -44.73 21.92 29.61
N GLU A 579 -44.17 20.73 29.81
CA GLU A 579 -44.66 19.78 30.79
C GLU A 579 -44.55 20.35 32.22
N ALA A 580 -43.45 21.03 32.55
CA ALA A 580 -43.28 21.71 33.83
C ALA A 580 -44.32 22.82 34.03
N LYS A 581 -44.55 23.66 33.01
CA LYS A 581 -45.61 24.71 33.05
C LYS A 581 -47.00 24.11 33.22
N LEU A 582 -47.32 23.04 32.48
CA LEU A 582 -48.61 22.35 32.64
C LEU A 582 -48.74 21.71 34.02
N ARG A 583 -47.67 21.17 34.61
CA ARG A 583 -47.68 20.66 35.99
C ARG A 583 -47.88 21.78 37.00
N GLU A 584 -47.29 22.95 36.80
CA GLU A 584 -47.53 24.14 37.63
C GLU A 584 -48.99 24.61 37.53
N GLU A 585 -49.54 24.69 36.32
CA GLU A 585 -50.96 25.03 36.11
C GLU A 585 -51.88 24.01 36.79
N ILE A 586 -51.62 22.70 36.65
CA ILE A 586 -52.36 21.64 37.33
C ILE A 586 -52.25 21.78 38.86
N ALA A 587 -51.07 22.12 39.39
CA ALA A 587 -50.88 22.32 40.83
C ALA A 587 -51.67 23.53 41.36
N ILE A 588 -51.70 24.63 40.60
CA ILE A 588 -52.53 25.80 40.91
C ILE A 588 -54.01 25.39 40.92
N TRP A 589 -54.46 24.65 39.91
CA TRP A 589 -55.85 24.19 39.84
C TRP A 589 -56.20 23.23 40.99
N GLN A 590 -55.28 22.37 41.40
CA GLN A 590 -55.46 21.51 42.57
C GLN A 590 -55.53 22.32 43.87
N GLN A 591 -54.72 23.37 44.00
CA GLN A 591 -54.78 24.28 45.14
C GLN A 591 -56.12 25.04 45.16
N GLU A 592 -56.53 25.62 44.03
CA GLU A 592 -57.81 26.33 43.92
C GLU A 592 -59.00 25.41 44.19
N ALA A 593 -58.96 24.16 43.69
CA ALA A 593 -59.95 23.14 44.00
C ALA A 593 -59.96 22.79 45.49
N GLY A 594 -58.79 22.61 46.12
CA GLY A 594 -58.69 22.35 47.57
C GLY A 594 -59.16 23.53 48.42
N GLU A 595 -58.88 24.77 48.02
CA GLU A 595 -59.41 25.97 48.67
C GLU A 595 -60.93 26.09 48.51
N ALA A 596 -61.47 25.70 47.35
CA ALA A 596 -62.91 25.65 47.10
C ALA A 596 -63.59 24.56 47.95
N GLU A 597 -62.99 23.36 48.04
CA GLU A 597 -63.45 22.27 48.91
C GLU A 597 -63.41 22.68 50.39
N ALA A 598 -62.33 23.32 50.85
CA ALA A 598 -62.22 23.82 52.22
C ALA A 598 -63.27 24.90 52.54
N LYS A 599 -63.56 25.80 51.58
CA LYS A 599 -64.66 26.78 51.69
C LYS A 599 -66.02 26.09 51.71
N GLN A 600 -66.21 25.04 50.92
CA GLN A 600 -67.45 24.26 50.96
C GLN A 600 -67.61 23.56 52.31
N GLU A 601 -66.56 22.93 52.84
CA GLU A 601 -66.57 22.33 54.17
C GLU A 601 -66.84 23.36 55.27
N SER A 602 -66.27 24.57 55.19
CA SER A 602 -66.54 25.61 56.19
C SER A 602 -68.00 26.05 56.13
N ILE A 603 -68.56 26.23 54.93
CA ILE A 603 -69.99 26.55 54.74
C ILE A 603 -70.87 25.38 55.24
N GLU A 604 -70.48 24.13 55.01
CA GLU A 604 -71.21 22.97 55.51
C GLU A 604 -71.14 22.86 57.05
N ARG A 605 -69.99 23.18 57.66
CA ARG A 605 -69.84 23.27 59.12
C ARG A 605 -70.71 24.40 59.69
N GLU A 606 -70.62 25.61 59.15
CA GLU A 606 -71.48 26.74 59.55
C GLU A 606 -72.96 26.38 59.39
N ARG A 607 -73.34 25.74 58.27
CA ARG A 607 -74.70 25.25 58.06
C ARG A 607 -75.10 24.21 59.10
N SER A 608 -74.21 23.29 59.48
CA SER A 608 -74.47 22.28 60.51
C SER A 608 -74.62 22.91 61.90
N GLU A 609 -73.81 23.90 62.24
CA GLU A 609 -73.92 24.66 63.49
C GLU A 609 -75.22 25.46 63.53
N VAL A 610 -75.59 26.13 62.43
CA VAL A 610 -76.88 26.83 62.33
C VAL A 610 -78.04 25.85 62.45
N LEU A 611 -77.97 24.66 61.84
CA LEU A 611 -79.00 23.63 62.00
C LEU A 611 -79.08 23.12 63.44
N GLN A 612 -77.95 22.96 64.13
CA GLN A 612 -77.92 22.59 65.54
C GLN A 612 -78.55 23.69 66.41
N GLN A 613 -78.17 24.95 66.21
CA GLN A 613 -78.77 26.09 66.91
C GLN A 613 -80.28 26.17 66.66
N LEU A 614 -80.72 25.92 65.43
CA LEU A 614 -82.15 25.88 65.09
C LEU A 614 -82.86 24.71 65.78
N GLY A 615 -82.17 23.57 65.92
CA GLY A 615 -82.61 22.42 66.73
C GLY A 615 -82.76 22.77 68.20
N GLU A 616 -81.75 23.39 68.81
CA GLU A 616 -81.78 23.84 70.22
C GLU A 616 -82.89 24.87 70.45
N VAL A 617 -83.07 25.83 69.53
CA VAL A 617 -84.20 26.77 69.59
C VAL A 617 -85.53 26.04 69.44
N GLY A 618 -85.60 25.03 68.58
CA GLY A 618 -86.77 24.14 68.44
C GLY A 618 -87.09 23.40 69.73
N GLU A 619 -86.12 22.74 70.36
CA GLU A 619 -86.27 22.06 71.64
C GLU A 619 -86.67 23.03 72.76
N ASN A 620 -86.06 24.22 72.81
CA ASN A 620 -86.45 25.27 73.75
C ASN A 620 -87.88 25.76 73.51
N TYR A 621 -88.31 25.88 72.26
CA TYR A 621 -89.68 26.23 71.90
C TYR A 621 -90.66 25.13 72.33
N GLU A 622 -90.33 23.86 72.09
CA GLU A 622 -91.12 22.71 72.55
C GLU A 622 -91.20 22.66 74.08
N LEU A 623 -90.09 22.91 74.78
CA LEU A 623 -90.05 22.99 76.23
C LEU A 623 -90.91 24.14 76.76
N ALA A 624 -90.79 25.34 76.17
CA ALA A 624 -91.60 26.50 76.54
C ALA A 624 -93.09 26.25 76.26
N GLN A 625 -93.43 25.62 75.13
CA GLN A 625 -94.79 25.20 74.82
C GLN A 625 -95.30 24.17 75.83
N GLY A 626 -94.46 23.20 76.22
CA GLY A 626 -94.75 22.22 77.26
C GLY A 626 -94.99 22.87 78.62
N GLN A 627 -94.15 23.81 79.03
CA GLN A 627 -94.32 24.60 80.26
C GLN A 627 -95.61 25.42 80.23
N LEU A 628 -95.93 26.04 79.10
CA LEU A 628 -97.15 26.83 78.95
C LEU A 628 -98.40 25.94 79.01
N ARG A 629 -98.34 24.73 78.44
CA ARG A 629 -99.39 23.72 78.57
C ARG A 629 -99.55 23.23 80.00
N LEU A 630 -98.44 23.06 80.73
CA LEU A 630 -98.46 22.67 82.14
C LEU A 630 -99.05 23.78 83.02
N LEU A 631 -98.72 25.04 82.72
CA LEU A 631 -99.29 26.21 83.38
C LEU A 631 -100.79 26.34 83.09
N GLN A 632 -101.23 26.05 81.86
CA GLN A 632 -102.65 25.98 81.50
C GLN A 632 -103.37 24.89 82.30
N VAL A 633 -102.80 23.69 82.41
CA VAL A 633 -103.36 22.61 83.24
C VAL A 633 -103.38 22.97 84.72
N GLN A 634 -102.34 23.65 85.23
CA GLN A 634 -102.33 24.16 86.60
C GLN A 634 -103.42 25.22 86.82
N PHE A 635 -103.64 26.10 85.85
CA PHE A 635 -104.71 27.10 85.90
C PHE A 635 -106.09 26.44 85.85
N GLU A 636 -106.29 25.44 85.00
CA GLU A 636 -107.52 24.63 84.96
C GLU A 636 -107.73 23.84 86.27
N MET A 637 -106.68 23.27 86.86
CA MET A 637 -106.72 22.64 88.19
C MET A 637 -107.14 23.64 89.25
N HIS A 638 -106.52 24.82 89.30
CA HIS A 638 -106.90 25.85 90.26
C HIS A 638 -108.31 26.38 90.03
N GLN A 639 -108.78 26.49 88.78
CA GLN A 639 -110.18 26.80 88.50
C GLN A 639 -111.12 25.70 88.97
N ASN A 640 -110.78 24.43 88.77
CA ASN A 640 -111.55 23.30 89.26
C ASN A 640 -111.55 23.22 90.79
N GLU A 641 -110.43 23.52 91.45
CA GLU A 641 -110.34 23.63 92.91
C GLU A 641 -111.20 24.79 93.40
N LEU A 642 -111.16 25.95 92.73
CA LEU A 642 -112.03 27.07 93.06
C LEU A 642 -113.51 26.70 92.90
N GLN A 643 -113.86 25.97 91.82
CA GLN A 643 -115.20 25.44 91.58
C GLN A 643 -115.63 24.46 92.67
N LYS A 644 -114.78 23.50 93.04
CA LYS A 644 -115.03 22.59 94.16
C LYS A 644 -115.23 23.33 95.48
N MET A 645 -114.38 24.30 95.79
CA MET A 645 -114.52 25.12 96.99
C MET A 645 -115.82 25.93 96.97
N THR A 646 -116.26 26.42 95.81
CA THR A 646 -117.58 27.07 95.69
C THR A 646 -118.74 26.09 95.82
N ASP A 647 -118.64 24.87 95.28
CA ASP A 647 -119.65 23.82 95.40
C ASP A 647 -119.73 23.29 96.84
N GLU A 648 -118.60 23.14 97.51
CA GLU A 648 -118.52 22.77 98.92
C GLU A 648 -119.06 23.88 99.82
N HIS A 649 -118.76 25.14 99.51
CA HIS A 649 -119.34 26.26 100.25
C HIS A 649 -120.87 26.32 100.05
N ARG A 650 -121.36 25.94 98.87
CA ARG A 650 -122.79 25.75 98.59
C ARG A 650 -123.37 24.52 99.32
N ASN A 651 -122.66 23.39 99.37
CA ASN A 651 -123.06 22.22 100.14
C ASN A 651 -123.08 22.51 101.64
N LEU A 652 -122.10 23.25 102.17
CA LEU A 652 -122.12 23.75 103.53
C LEU A 652 -123.32 24.65 103.77
N GLN A 653 -123.75 25.47 102.80
CA GLN A 653 -125.00 26.23 102.92
C GLN A 653 -126.24 25.31 102.91
N GLU A 654 -126.27 24.27 102.08
CA GLU A 654 -127.38 23.30 102.02
C GLU A 654 -127.42 22.35 103.23
N GLU A 655 -126.26 21.96 103.77
CA GLU A 655 -126.11 21.11 104.94
C GLU A 655 -126.31 21.90 106.23
N TYR A 656 -125.86 23.16 106.30
CA TYR A 656 -126.29 24.03 107.40
C TYR A 656 -127.82 24.16 107.40
N ALA A 657 -128.46 24.16 106.22
CA ALA A 657 -129.91 24.06 106.11
C ALA A 657 -130.49 22.67 106.48
N LYS A 658 -129.75 21.55 106.35
CA LYS A 658 -130.17 20.19 106.75
C LYS A 658 -129.89 19.83 108.20
N LEU A 659 -128.76 20.23 108.77
CA LEU A 659 -128.47 20.03 110.18
C LEU A 659 -129.34 20.97 111.03
N GLN A 660 -129.72 22.13 110.50
CA GLN A 660 -130.86 22.91 111.01
C GLN A 660 -132.17 22.09 110.99
N ASN A 661 -132.27 21.04 110.19
CA ASN A 661 -133.36 20.05 110.23
C ASN A 661 -133.07 18.83 111.16
N GLU A 662 -131.82 18.35 111.31
CA GLU A 662 -131.49 17.12 112.10
C GLU A 662 -131.02 17.37 113.54
N TYR A 663 -130.59 18.60 113.85
CA TYR A 663 -130.68 19.18 115.20
C TYR A 663 -132.10 18.99 115.78
N ASN A 664 -133.08 18.61 114.96
CA ASN A 664 -134.41 18.24 115.40
C ASN A 664 -134.65 16.73 115.61
N GLU A 665 -133.75 15.77 115.30
CA GLU A 665 -134.05 14.32 115.34
C GLU A 665 -133.23 13.48 116.34
N TRP A 666 -131.89 13.47 116.31
CA TRP A 666 -131.07 12.40 116.96
C TRP A 666 -130.74 12.57 118.46
N ILE A 667 -131.43 13.48 119.11
CA ILE A 667 -131.70 13.45 120.55
C ILE A 667 -132.42 12.12 120.98
N GLN A 668 -132.40 11.05 120.16
CA GLN A 668 -133.39 9.97 120.19
C GLN A 668 -132.92 8.51 120.42
N LEU A 669 -131.73 7.97 120.05
CA LEU A 669 -131.64 6.48 119.87
C LEU A 669 -130.56 5.59 120.57
N ILE A 670 -129.24 5.67 120.34
CA ILE A 670 -128.33 4.51 120.63
C ILE A 670 -127.41 4.71 121.85
N GLU A 671 -128.02 5.03 123.00
CA GLU A 671 -127.48 4.70 124.33
C GLU A 671 -127.50 3.19 124.62
N GLN A 672 -127.59 2.36 123.58
CA GLN A 672 -128.01 0.96 123.71
C GLN A 672 -127.17 0.03 122.84
N ASP A 673 -126.53 -0.95 123.51
CA ASP A 673 -126.23 -2.33 123.08
C ASP A 673 -125.16 -2.52 121.98
N SER A 674 -124.34 -3.57 121.95
CA SER A 674 -124.44 -4.92 122.50
C SER A 674 -123.05 -5.54 122.66
#